data_AF-A0A3D4CS18-F1
#
_entry.id   AF-A0A3D4CS18-F1
#
_cell.length_a   1.000
_cell.length_b   1.000
_cell.length_c   1.000
_cell.angle_alpha   90.00
_cell.angle_beta   90.00
_cell.angle_gamma   90.00
#
_symmetry.space_group_name_H-M   'P 1'
#
loop_
_entity.id
_entity.type
_entity.pdbx_description
1 polymer ?
#
loop_
_entity_poly.entity_id
_entity_poly.type
_entity_poly.pdbx_seq_one_letter_code
_entity_poly.pdbx_strand_id
1 'polypeptide(L)'
;YKDDLQPTNVDTHTYIFPSDVVDQSDMRTSITQSPTYGPRMLDSLQAVPSISLITQNSSFLNEGGGNIREEYPASIEMIFPDGREGFQEDGGLSNYGGRFTNFRKKSFRIAFRERFGPTKVRYPIFEGFKYQHHPPAEEFDVINLRSGSHDMSSRGAYMSNRFTDDTMLDMGNIAPHGRFVHVYLNGRYWGQYHMRERWSADMASSYYGGSKDAYEAVNANDNFRNDEEVYDGPGRFWNAAKSLVLRPDPFNEASSHIDIANIIDFMLVWVSGDSESEFRSFGSSVEGVPFKFMIKDADGYLRPASSGKAGHPGPLNIMSEMRGGLGGEDFRMLVADRIHKHFFNDGAFTPINNIRRLRVRTAEARLGFISESARWGFRSPNSWESYQANLMNNHFRGLTDTMVSRFKSNGMYPDIVAPVFSQHGGSVMPTTPISMSSNARTIYYTVDGNDPRLPGGVPNPVANVLSLRSGAGANNVSNPLFLRSPTRLKARAYDTRTGEWSALNEALYTIDSEPANSRNLVIAELNYHPDEPSSAEESAISNDRDDYEFIELLNTGSRNIDLTGVRFDSAVNFAFPDNTVLEPGERLLLLRQRIAFEARYGSLPNIQTFEYTGRLSNDGERILLSGPASQPIMDFTYNDQPPWPAAADGEGSSLVLLNPDSPGESGDPSNWRASRIPGGTPGEEGSSGLDYDTWSTANNLEGGPQDDEDHDTISNFMEFLQGTDPLEFTIEPVLILRVDALDVGNAVRQYFVISFRQSMQALGSLSLEISDDLITWNSAQELTELLSQVNQGDGTQMTTLRMKQPTESRSGPLFVRLRGQ
;
A
#
# COMPACT_ATOMS: atom_id res chain seq x y z
N TYR A 1 -29.90 31.42 -21.97
CA TYR A 1 -28.42 31.42 -22.05
C TYR A 1 -27.97 32.72 -22.68
N LYS A 2 -26.90 33.34 -22.18
CA LYS A 2 -26.28 34.51 -22.79
C LYS A 2 -25.09 34.03 -23.63
N ASP A 3 -24.93 34.58 -24.81
CA ASP A 3 -23.73 34.36 -25.62
C ASP A 3 -22.49 34.86 -24.84
N ASP A 4 -21.35 34.18 -25.03
CA ASP A 4 -20.03 34.52 -24.46
C ASP A 4 -19.77 34.17 -22.98
N LEU A 5 -20.61 33.36 -22.33
CA LEU A 5 -20.35 32.82 -20.99
C LEU A 5 -20.27 31.29 -20.98
N GLN A 6 -19.22 30.73 -20.37
CA GLN A 6 -19.09 29.30 -20.09
C GLN A 6 -20.21 28.85 -19.12
N PRO A 7 -20.74 27.63 -19.24
CA PRO A 7 -21.65 27.07 -18.23
C PRO A 7 -21.00 27.09 -16.84
N THR A 8 -21.78 27.31 -15.79
CA THR A 8 -21.33 27.04 -14.42
C THR A 8 -21.02 25.54 -14.30
N ASN A 9 -19.85 25.20 -13.78
CA ASN A 9 -19.52 23.86 -13.29
C ASN A 9 -20.56 23.36 -12.28
N VAL A 10 -20.65 22.04 -12.07
CA VAL A 10 -21.63 21.45 -11.16
C VAL A 10 -20.98 21.31 -9.78
N ASP A 11 -20.39 22.38 -9.23
CA ASP A 11 -19.71 22.28 -7.94
C ASP A 11 -20.72 22.12 -6.79
N THR A 12 -20.41 21.22 -5.87
CA THR A 12 -21.22 21.00 -4.67
C THR A 12 -20.37 20.87 -3.43
N HIS A 13 -20.98 21.22 -2.29
CA HIS A 13 -20.46 20.91 -0.98
C HIS A 13 -21.59 20.25 -0.19
N THR A 14 -21.51 18.93 -0.06
CA THR A 14 -22.61 18.11 0.44
C THR A 14 -22.54 17.97 1.95
N TYR A 15 -23.66 18.28 2.62
CA TYR A 15 -23.88 17.92 4.03
C TYR A 15 -24.89 16.79 4.13
N ILE A 16 -24.53 15.70 4.81
CA ILE A 16 -25.39 14.55 5.05
C ILE A 16 -25.77 14.52 6.52
N PHE A 17 -27.08 14.58 6.81
CA PHE A 17 -27.61 14.41 8.16
C PHE A 17 -28.20 13.00 8.28
N PRO A 18 -27.53 12.04 8.95
CA PRO A 18 -27.98 10.65 8.99
C PRO A 18 -29.39 10.48 9.56
N SER A 19 -29.83 11.33 10.50
CA SER A 19 -31.20 11.34 11.01
C SER A 19 -32.23 11.57 9.89
N ASP A 20 -31.98 12.55 9.04
CA ASP A 20 -32.90 12.93 7.96
C ASP A 20 -32.94 11.84 6.90
N VAL A 21 -31.82 11.13 6.69
CA VAL A 21 -31.73 9.97 5.81
C VAL A 21 -32.60 8.82 6.32
N VAL A 22 -32.62 8.56 7.64
CA VAL A 22 -33.47 7.51 8.24
C VAL A 22 -34.95 7.78 8.01
N ASP A 23 -35.36 9.05 7.99
CA ASP A 23 -36.73 9.50 7.81
C ASP A 23 -37.15 9.65 6.34
N GLN A 24 -36.26 9.40 5.37
CA GLN A 24 -36.62 9.42 3.95
C GLN A 24 -37.72 8.40 3.63
N SER A 25 -38.70 8.81 2.81
CA SER A 25 -39.88 7.99 2.48
C SER A 25 -39.58 6.62 1.87
N ASP A 26 -38.41 6.50 1.25
CA ASP A 26 -37.98 5.30 0.52
C ASP A 26 -37.21 4.32 1.43
N MET A 27 -37.07 4.66 2.72
CA MET A 27 -36.52 3.78 3.74
C MET A 27 -37.63 2.94 4.39
N ARG A 28 -37.45 1.62 4.40
CA ARG A 28 -38.42 0.69 4.98
C ARG A 28 -38.48 0.82 6.50
N THR A 29 -39.64 1.19 7.02
CA THR A 29 -39.94 1.24 8.46
C THR A 29 -39.77 -0.11 9.16
N SER A 30 -39.92 -1.23 8.43
CA SER A 30 -39.62 -2.56 8.96
C SER A 30 -38.16 -2.74 9.39
N ILE A 31 -37.24 -1.90 8.91
CA ILE A 31 -35.84 -1.85 9.32
C ILE A 31 -35.59 -0.61 10.19
N THR A 32 -35.97 0.59 9.74
CA THR A 32 -35.65 1.83 10.46
C THR A 32 -36.36 1.96 11.82
N GLN A 33 -37.55 1.37 11.97
CA GLN A 33 -38.30 1.33 13.24
C GLN A 33 -38.22 -0.05 13.92
N SER A 34 -37.34 -0.93 13.45
CA SER A 34 -37.11 -2.24 14.08
C SER A 34 -36.50 -2.06 15.48
N PRO A 35 -36.98 -2.77 16.52
CA PRO A 35 -36.34 -2.78 17.83
C PRO A 35 -34.87 -3.24 17.79
N THR A 36 -34.49 -4.03 16.78
CA THR A 36 -33.15 -4.59 16.63
C THR A 36 -32.25 -3.72 15.75
N TYR A 37 -32.77 -3.18 14.65
CA TYR A 37 -31.97 -2.47 13.66
C TYR A 37 -32.10 -0.94 13.73
N GLY A 38 -33.26 -0.42 14.15
CA GLY A 38 -33.52 1.01 14.29
C GLY A 38 -32.45 1.73 15.12
N PRO A 39 -32.09 1.23 16.33
CA PRO A 39 -31.04 1.83 17.14
C PRO A 39 -29.64 1.88 16.50
N ARG A 40 -29.41 1.13 15.42
CA ARG A 40 -28.11 1.02 14.73
C ARG A 40 -28.08 1.77 13.40
N MET A 41 -29.14 2.47 13.03
CA MET A 41 -29.27 3.10 11.71
C MET A 41 -28.25 4.22 11.48
N LEU A 42 -27.97 5.04 12.51
CA LEU A 42 -26.99 6.12 12.44
C LEU A 42 -25.58 5.53 12.18
N ASP A 43 -25.17 4.59 13.04
CA ASP A 43 -23.90 3.87 12.88
C ASP A 43 -23.81 3.14 11.52
N SER A 44 -24.92 2.59 11.04
CA SER A 44 -25.01 1.96 9.72
C SER A 44 -24.71 2.94 8.59
N LEU A 45 -25.28 4.14 8.62
CA LEU A 45 -25.01 5.18 7.62
C LEU A 45 -23.60 5.77 7.72
N GLN A 46 -22.92 5.58 8.85
CA GLN A 46 -21.54 6.00 9.10
C GLN A 46 -20.52 4.85 8.99
N ALA A 47 -20.96 3.64 8.68
CA ALA A 47 -20.10 2.45 8.73
C ALA A 47 -18.99 2.42 7.67
N VAL A 48 -19.21 3.11 6.55
CA VAL A 48 -18.30 3.19 5.39
C VAL A 48 -18.35 4.61 4.83
N PRO A 49 -17.35 5.05 4.05
CA PRO A 49 -17.39 6.37 3.43
C PRO A 49 -18.60 6.53 2.52
N SER A 50 -18.97 7.79 2.29
CA SER A 50 -20.07 8.14 1.41
C SER A 50 -19.56 8.73 0.11
N ILE A 51 -20.23 8.41 -1.00
CA ILE A 51 -20.10 9.05 -2.29
C ILE A 51 -21.38 9.84 -2.55
N SER A 52 -21.29 11.16 -2.62
CA SER A 52 -22.37 12.03 -3.09
C SER A 52 -22.25 12.21 -4.59
N LEU A 53 -23.31 11.97 -5.33
CA LEU A 53 -23.41 12.20 -6.77
C LEU A 53 -24.50 13.22 -7.04
N ILE A 54 -24.14 14.35 -7.63
CA ILE A 54 -25.08 15.41 -7.99
C ILE A 54 -25.10 15.59 -9.50
N THR A 55 -26.26 15.40 -10.12
CA THR A 55 -26.45 15.57 -11.57
C THR A 55 -27.77 16.26 -11.90
N GLN A 56 -27.77 17.07 -12.95
CA GLN A 56 -28.98 17.70 -13.47
C GLN A 56 -29.91 16.69 -14.18
N ASN A 57 -29.39 15.55 -14.62
CA ASN A 57 -30.21 14.53 -15.27
C ASN A 57 -31.01 13.72 -14.23
N SER A 58 -32.19 14.22 -13.87
CA SER A 58 -33.09 13.57 -12.93
C SER A 58 -33.54 12.15 -13.34
N SER A 59 -33.32 11.73 -14.59
CA SER A 59 -33.62 10.37 -15.05
C SER A 59 -32.83 9.30 -14.29
N PHE A 60 -31.66 9.62 -13.73
CA PHE A 60 -30.89 8.68 -12.90
C PHE A 60 -31.64 8.27 -11.61
N LEU A 61 -32.60 9.07 -11.14
CA LEU A 61 -33.44 8.75 -9.98
C LEU A 61 -34.60 7.80 -10.34
N ASN A 62 -34.85 7.53 -11.62
CA ASN A 62 -35.94 6.67 -12.04
C ASN A 62 -35.56 5.18 -11.89
N GLU A 63 -35.96 4.57 -10.77
CA GLU A 63 -35.72 3.15 -10.49
C GLU A 63 -36.30 2.19 -11.55
N GLY A 64 -37.39 2.60 -12.21
CA GLY A 64 -38.02 1.82 -13.29
C GLY A 64 -37.38 2.03 -14.66
N GLY A 65 -36.45 2.99 -14.78
CA GLY A 65 -35.80 3.38 -16.02
C GLY A 65 -34.84 2.32 -16.56
N GLY A 66 -34.48 2.47 -17.84
CA GLY A 66 -33.37 1.76 -18.47
C GLY A 66 -32.01 2.26 -17.97
N ASN A 67 -30.93 1.51 -18.21
CA ASN A 67 -29.57 2.02 -18.01
C ASN A 67 -29.30 3.23 -18.92
N ILE A 68 -28.89 4.35 -18.35
CA ILE A 68 -28.44 5.55 -19.06
C ILE A 68 -26.97 5.35 -19.44
N ARG A 69 -26.69 5.02 -20.70
CA ARG A 69 -25.31 4.68 -21.15
C ARG A 69 -24.49 5.88 -21.59
N GLU A 70 -25.16 6.99 -21.90
CA GLU A 70 -24.51 8.26 -22.21
C GLU A 70 -24.00 8.91 -20.91
N GLU A 71 -22.84 9.56 -20.98
CA GLU A 71 -22.23 10.29 -19.87
C GLU A 71 -22.91 11.68 -19.75
N TYR A 72 -23.42 12.01 -18.56
CA TYR A 72 -23.97 13.33 -18.24
C TYR A 72 -23.10 14.02 -17.19
N PRO A 73 -22.97 15.36 -17.22
CA PRO A 73 -22.25 16.10 -16.19
C PRO A 73 -22.79 15.78 -14.78
N ALA A 74 -21.87 15.56 -13.85
CA ALA A 74 -22.16 15.36 -12.44
C ALA A 74 -20.96 15.81 -11.58
N SER A 75 -21.23 16.24 -10.34
CA SER A 75 -20.22 16.33 -9.28
C SER A 75 -20.21 15.03 -8.47
N ILE A 76 -19.02 14.63 -8.05
CA ILE A 76 -18.77 13.54 -7.12
C ILE A 76 -18.01 14.07 -5.90
N GLU A 77 -18.50 13.72 -4.71
CA GLU A 77 -17.80 13.98 -3.45
C GLU A 77 -17.57 12.68 -2.70
N MET A 78 -16.37 12.44 -2.19
CA MET A 78 -16.10 11.40 -1.20
C MET A 78 -16.09 12.02 0.20
N ILE A 79 -16.89 11.48 1.11
CA ILE A 79 -17.10 12.04 2.46
C ILE A 79 -16.85 10.96 3.49
N PHE A 80 -16.03 11.26 4.47
CA PHE A 80 -15.69 10.31 5.52
C PHE A 80 -16.43 10.60 6.84
N PRO A 81 -16.93 9.56 7.51
CA PRO A 81 -17.73 9.71 8.74
C PRO A 81 -16.90 10.17 9.95
N ASP A 82 -15.58 10.00 9.91
CA ASP A 82 -14.61 10.43 10.92
C ASP A 82 -14.16 11.88 10.74
N GLY A 83 -14.63 12.57 9.69
CA GLY A 83 -14.31 13.97 9.41
C GLY A 83 -13.02 14.19 8.64
N ARG A 84 -12.29 13.13 8.24
CA ARG A 84 -11.11 13.31 7.38
C ARG A 84 -11.51 13.90 6.03
N GLU A 85 -10.64 14.73 5.48
CA GLU A 85 -10.89 15.39 4.20
C GLU A 85 -10.97 14.36 3.07
N GLY A 86 -12.02 14.48 2.26
CA GLY A 86 -12.18 13.68 1.04
C GLY A 86 -11.81 14.47 -0.21
N PHE A 87 -12.53 14.24 -1.30
CA PHE A 87 -12.37 15.02 -2.53
C PHE A 87 -13.73 15.47 -3.06
N GLN A 88 -13.71 16.54 -3.85
CA GLN A 88 -14.81 16.93 -4.73
C GLN A 88 -14.26 17.11 -6.13
N GLU A 89 -14.90 16.48 -7.12
CA GLU A 89 -14.51 16.58 -8.52
C GLU A 89 -15.72 16.55 -9.43
N ASP A 90 -15.61 17.19 -10.60
CA ASP A 90 -16.59 17.05 -11.67
C ASP A 90 -16.25 15.88 -12.61
N GLY A 91 -17.28 15.19 -13.11
CA GLY A 91 -17.12 14.03 -13.98
C GLY A 91 -18.36 13.67 -14.79
N GLY A 92 -18.21 12.68 -15.65
CA GLY A 92 -19.27 12.10 -16.46
C GLY A 92 -19.93 10.92 -15.77
N LEU A 93 -21.20 11.06 -15.39
CA LEU A 93 -22.00 10.00 -14.79
C LEU A 93 -22.75 9.20 -15.87
N SER A 94 -22.65 7.87 -15.80
CA SER A 94 -23.44 6.93 -16.61
C SER A 94 -23.79 5.68 -15.81
N ASN A 95 -24.70 4.86 -16.32
CA ASN A 95 -24.90 3.50 -15.85
C ASN A 95 -24.09 2.51 -16.69
N TYR A 96 -23.58 1.46 -16.04
CA TYR A 96 -22.88 0.38 -16.73
C TYR A 96 -23.49 -1.00 -16.45
N GLY A 97 -23.22 -1.93 -17.36
CA GLY A 97 -23.78 -3.29 -17.37
C GLY A 97 -24.67 -3.56 -18.60
N GLY A 98 -24.89 -4.85 -18.86
CA GLY A 98 -25.60 -5.34 -20.05
C GLY A 98 -27.13 -5.16 -20.02
N ARG A 99 -27.82 -5.75 -21.00
CA ARG A 99 -29.29 -5.75 -21.09
C ARG A 99 -29.97 -6.38 -19.86
N PHE A 100 -29.30 -7.35 -19.23
CA PHE A 100 -29.79 -8.10 -18.08
C PHE A 100 -29.48 -7.42 -16.73
N THR A 101 -28.86 -6.23 -16.71
CA THR A 101 -28.56 -5.51 -15.46
C THR A 101 -29.53 -4.37 -15.15
N ASN A 102 -30.71 -4.37 -15.76
CA ASN A 102 -31.71 -3.30 -15.59
C ASN A 102 -32.49 -3.39 -14.26
N PHE A 103 -31.80 -3.59 -13.15
CA PHE A 103 -32.37 -3.66 -11.80
C PHE A 103 -32.85 -2.30 -11.31
N ARG A 104 -33.69 -2.26 -10.26
CA ARG A 104 -34.07 -0.99 -9.60
C ARG A 104 -32.85 -0.23 -9.06
N LYS A 105 -31.90 -0.97 -8.48
CA LYS A 105 -30.60 -0.47 -8.02
C LYS A 105 -29.56 -0.58 -9.14
N LYS A 106 -29.31 0.53 -9.84
CA LYS A 106 -28.38 0.62 -10.98
C LYS A 106 -26.92 0.67 -10.52
N SER A 107 -26.00 0.18 -11.35
CA SER A 107 -24.56 0.43 -11.18
C SER A 107 -24.17 1.73 -11.89
N PHE A 108 -23.25 2.50 -11.32
CA PHE A 108 -22.83 3.80 -11.85
C PHE A 108 -21.36 3.80 -12.23
N ARG A 109 -21.03 4.47 -13.33
CA ARG A 109 -19.67 4.76 -13.75
C ARG A 109 -19.47 6.26 -13.73
N ILE A 110 -18.38 6.69 -13.12
CA ILE A 110 -17.93 8.08 -13.10
C ILE A 110 -16.65 8.13 -13.92
N ALA A 111 -16.64 8.92 -14.98
CA ALA A 111 -15.50 9.09 -15.87
C ALA A 111 -15.00 10.55 -15.83
N PHE A 112 -13.74 10.75 -15.48
CA PHE A 112 -13.08 12.04 -15.42
C PHE A 112 -12.56 12.39 -16.81
N ARG A 113 -13.08 13.47 -17.40
CA ARG A 113 -12.78 13.87 -18.78
C ARG A 113 -12.74 15.37 -18.87
N GLU A 114 -11.90 15.89 -19.77
CA GLU A 114 -11.68 17.34 -19.98
C GLU A 114 -12.98 18.12 -20.22
N ARG A 115 -13.98 17.50 -20.87
CA ARG A 115 -15.29 18.13 -21.12
C ARG A 115 -16.17 18.32 -19.87
N PHE A 116 -15.80 17.71 -18.74
CA PHE A 116 -16.52 17.79 -17.47
C PHE A 116 -15.68 18.46 -16.38
N GLY A 117 -14.35 18.35 -16.43
CA GLY A 117 -13.44 18.84 -15.40
C GLY A 117 -12.08 18.19 -15.54
N PRO A 118 -11.39 17.90 -14.43
CA PRO A 118 -10.15 17.13 -14.44
C PRO A 118 -10.29 15.78 -15.18
N THR A 119 -9.20 15.32 -15.77
CA THR A 119 -9.16 14.05 -16.53
C THR A 119 -8.87 12.83 -15.67
N LYS A 120 -8.51 13.06 -14.41
CA LYS A 120 -8.35 12.06 -13.35
C LYS A 120 -8.76 12.69 -12.02
N VAL A 121 -9.31 11.88 -11.13
CA VAL A 121 -9.26 12.19 -9.69
C VAL A 121 -7.92 11.72 -9.15
N ARG A 122 -7.27 12.55 -8.33
CA ARG A 122 -5.99 12.26 -7.67
C ARG A 122 -6.23 12.19 -6.17
N TYR A 123 -6.61 11.01 -5.69
CA TYR A 123 -6.95 10.76 -4.31
C TYR A 123 -6.79 9.26 -3.99
N PRO A 124 -6.24 8.88 -2.82
CA PRO A 124 -6.05 7.47 -2.44
C PRO A 124 -7.39 6.81 -2.01
N ILE A 125 -8.33 6.64 -2.95
CA ILE A 125 -9.72 6.22 -2.64
C ILE A 125 -9.83 4.84 -1.96
N PHE A 126 -8.82 3.98 -2.14
CA PHE A 126 -8.74 2.63 -1.56
C PHE A 126 -7.72 2.51 -0.42
N GLU A 127 -7.29 3.63 0.15
CA GLU A 127 -6.51 3.63 1.38
C GLU A 127 -7.25 2.90 2.52
N GLY A 128 -6.47 2.24 3.40
CA GLY A 128 -6.95 1.45 4.52
C GLY A 128 -7.25 -0.01 4.18
N PHE A 129 -6.90 -0.46 2.97
CA PHE A 129 -7.02 -1.85 2.54
C PHE A 129 -5.65 -2.49 2.30
N LYS A 130 -5.52 -3.74 2.74
CA LYS A 130 -4.25 -4.46 2.84
C LYS A 130 -4.04 -5.32 1.60
N TYR A 131 -3.06 -4.97 0.76
CA TYR A 131 -2.70 -5.73 -0.44
C TYR A 131 -1.19 -5.99 -0.46
N GLN A 132 -0.80 -7.26 -0.57
CA GLN A 132 0.60 -7.66 -0.37
C GLN A 132 1.50 -7.39 -1.58
N HIS A 133 0.98 -7.51 -2.80
CA HIS A 133 1.80 -7.54 -4.03
C HIS A 133 1.53 -6.38 -4.99
N HIS A 134 0.34 -5.79 -4.92
CA HIS A 134 -0.09 -4.69 -5.77
C HIS A 134 -0.78 -3.67 -4.86
N PRO A 135 -0.09 -2.64 -4.37
CA PRO A 135 -0.74 -1.58 -3.59
C PRO A 135 -1.73 -0.79 -4.47
N PRO A 136 -2.80 -0.20 -3.92
CA PRO A 136 -3.78 0.54 -4.74
C PRO A 136 -3.16 1.74 -5.47
N ALA A 137 -3.65 2.04 -6.67
CA ALA A 137 -3.33 3.29 -7.36
C ALA A 137 -3.95 4.50 -6.64
N GLU A 138 -3.47 5.70 -6.94
CA GLU A 138 -3.92 6.96 -6.31
C GLU A 138 -4.53 7.95 -7.31
N GLU A 139 -4.54 7.59 -8.59
CA GLU A 139 -5.15 8.38 -9.64
C GLU A 139 -6.03 7.51 -10.55
N PHE A 140 -7.22 8.02 -10.91
CA PHE A 140 -8.21 7.24 -11.64
C PHE A 140 -8.89 8.08 -12.71
N ASP A 141 -8.91 7.61 -13.95
CA ASP A 141 -9.75 8.22 -15.00
C ASP A 141 -11.22 7.75 -14.93
N VAL A 142 -11.47 6.59 -14.30
CA VAL A 142 -12.80 6.00 -14.15
C VAL A 142 -12.94 5.24 -12.84
N ILE A 143 -14.02 5.53 -12.11
CA ILE A 143 -14.47 4.76 -10.94
C ILE A 143 -15.79 4.06 -11.25
N ASN A 144 -15.92 2.79 -10.84
CA ASN A 144 -17.19 2.06 -10.93
C ASN A 144 -17.81 1.84 -9.54
N LEU A 145 -19.07 2.21 -9.40
CA LEU A 145 -19.92 1.88 -8.25
C LEU A 145 -20.83 0.71 -8.65
N ARG A 146 -20.51 -0.51 -8.19
CA ARG A 146 -21.28 -1.72 -8.48
C ARG A 146 -22.39 -1.95 -7.46
N SER A 147 -23.62 -2.15 -7.94
CA SER A 147 -24.81 -2.32 -7.09
C SER A 147 -24.94 -3.67 -6.40
N GLY A 148 -24.24 -4.68 -6.92
CA GLY A 148 -24.38 -6.09 -6.56
C GLY A 148 -25.04 -6.96 -7.64
N SER A 149 -25.65 -6.39 -8.68
CA SER A 149 -26.19 -7.13 -9.85
C SER A 149 -27.05 -8.35 -9.47
N HIS A 150 -26.94 -9.51 -10.14
CA HIS A 150 -27.74 -10.70 -9.78
C HIS A 150 -27.38 -11.25 -8.39
N ASP A 151 -26.17 -10.98 -7.91
CA ASP A 151 -25.71 -11.29 -6.57
C ASP A 151 -26.63 -10.67 -5.50
N MET A 152 -27.22 -9.52 -5.80
CA MET A 152 -28.13 -8.81 -4.89
C MET A 152 -29.50 -9.49 -4.75
N SER A 153 -30.01 -10.06 -5.85
CA SER A 153 -31.43 -10.41 -6.01
C SER A 153 -31.72 -11.90 -6.11
N SER A 154 -30.78 -12.72 -6.61
CA SER A 154 -31.07 -14.13 -6.93
C SER A 154 -29.87 -15.09 -6.88
N ARG A 155 -28.63 -14.61 -7.05
CA ARG A 155 -27.46 -15.50 -7.28
C ARG A 155 -26.37 -15.43 -6.23
N GLY A 156 -26.44 -14.51 -5.27
CA GLY A 156 -25.38 -14.39 -4.27
C GLY A 156 -25.77 -13.59 -3.05
N ALA A 157 -24.75 -13.00 -2.44
CA ALA A 157 -24.89 -12.22 -1.22
C ALA A 157 -24.00 -10.97 -1.25
N TYR A 158 -24.03 -10.24 -2.37
CA TYR A 158 -23.34 -8.95 -2.55
C TYR A 158 -21.80 -9.00 -2.47
N MET A 159 -21.20 -10.20 -2.53
CA MET A 159 -19.79 -10.40 -2.19
C MET A 159 -18.96 -11.00 -3.33
N SER A 160 -19.60 -11.58 -4.35
CA SER A 160 -18.87 -12.42 -5.30
C SER A 160 -17.74 -11.68 -6.02
N ASN A 161 -17.99 -10.48 -6.57
CA ASN A 161 -16.93 -9.71 -7.23
C ASN A 161 -15.80 -9.30 -6.28
N ARG A 162 -16.13 -8.71 -5.12
CA ARG A 162 -15.11 -8.30 -4.15
C ARG A 162 -14.25 -9.49 -3.73
N PHE A 163 -14.88 -10.65 -3.51
CA PHE A 163 -14.19 -11.88 -3.16
C PHE A 163 -13.28 -12.39 -4.29
N THR A 164 -13.74 -12.40 -5.55
CA THR A 164 -12.90 -12.87 -6.68
C THR A 164 -11.76 -11.92 -6.99
N ASP A 165 -11.98 -10.61 -6.87
CA ASP A 165 -10.92 -9.61 -7.06
C ASP A 165 -9.83 -9.80 -5.99
N ASP A 166 -10.22 -9.88 -4.70
CA ASP A 166 -9.30 -10.14 -3.59
C ASP A 166 -8.60 -11.52 -3.72
N THR A 167 -9.28 -12.52 -4.29
CA THR A 167 -8.66 -13.83 -4.51
C THR A 167 -7.53 -13.75 -5.53
N MET A 168 -7.72 -13.00 -6.63
CA MET A 168 -6.65 -12.80 -7.62
C MET A 168 -5.47 -12.01 -7.03
N LEU A 169 -5.74 -11.00 -6.20
CA LEU A 169 -4.72 -10.23 -5.47
C LEU A 169 -3.94 -11.11 -4.48
N ASP A 170 -4.63 -11.94 -3.68
CA ASP A 170 -4.02 -12.92 -2.77
C ASP A 170 -3.17 -13.98 -3.52
N MET A 171 -3.48 -14.26 -4.79
CA MET A 171 -2.69 -15.16 -5.64
C MET A 171 -1.45 -14.49 -6.25
N GLY A 172 -1.26 -13.19 -5.98
CA GLY A 172 -0.16 -12.37 -6.51
C GLY A 172 -0.42 -11.74 -7.87
N ASN A 173 -1.65 -11.82 -8.38
CA ASN A 173 -2.04 -11.19 -9.64
C ASN A 173 -2.61 -9.80 -9.39
N ILE A 174 -2.51 -8.92 -10.37
CA ILE A 174 -3.30 -7.68 -10.36
C ILE A 174 -4.79 -7.98 -10.53
N ALA A 175 -5.63 -7.29 -9.78
CA ALA A 175 -7.08 -7.28 -9.90
C ALA A 175 -7.62 -5.91 -9.47
N PRO A 176 -8.85 -5.52 -9.83
CA PRO A 176 -9.40 -4.24 -9.39
C PRO A 176 -9.48 -4.16 -7.87
N HIS A 177 -8.83 -3.15 -7.30
CA HIS A 177 -8.99 -2.75 -5.91
C HIS A 177 -10.38 -2.15 -5.69
N GLY A 178 -10.88 -2.26 -4.47
CA GLY A 178 -12.24 -1.84 -4.17
C GLY A 178 -12.53 -1.67 -2.68
N ARG A 179 -13.66 -1.04 -2.37
CA ARG A 179 -14.19 -0.88 -1.01
C ARG A 179 -15.69 -0.74 -1.01
N PHE A 180 -16.32 -0.99 0.13
CA PHE A 180 -17.72 -0.60 0.31
C PHE A 180 -17.84 0.90 0.60
N VAL A 181 -18.86 1.52 -0.01
CA VAL A 181 -19.26 2.92 0.22
C VAL A 181 -20.78 3.02 0.28
N HIS A 182 -21.28 4.07 0.91
CA HIS A 182 -22.66 4.51 0.75
C HIS A 182 -22.77 5.44 -0.45
N VAL A 183 -23.83 5.35 -1.24
CA VAL A 183 -24.07 6.26 -2.37
C VAL A 183 -25.29 7.11 -2.09
N TYR A 184 -25.15 8.42 -2.31
CA TYR A 184 -26.22 9.40 -2.30
C TYR A 184 -26.35 9.97 -3.70
N LEU A 185 -27.55 10.01 -4.25
CA LEU A 185 -27.82 10.53 -5.59
C LEU A 185 -28.81 11.69 -5.47
N ASN A 186 -28.37 12.91 -5.81
CA ASN A 186 -29.13 14.15 -5.61
C ASN A 186 -29.72 14.27 -4.20
N GLY A 187 -28.90 13.99 -3.17
CA GLY A 187 -29.30 14.03 -1.75
C GLY A 187 -30.16 12.86 -1.26
N ARG A 188 -30.58 11.94 -2.14
CA ARG A 188 -31.33 10.74 -1.75
C ARG A 188 -30.39 9.59 -1.47
N TYR A 189 -30.60 8.88 -0.36
CA TYR A 189 -29.81 7.69 -0.08
C TYR A 189 -30.14 6.58 -1.08
N TRP A 190 -29.11 6.07 -1.74
CA TRP A 190 -29.24 5.12 -2.83
C TRP A 190 -28.71 3.73 -2.48
N GLY A 191 -28.04 3.55 -1.33
CA GLY A 191 -27.64 2.24 -0.82
C GLY A 191 -26.14 2.04 -0.70
N GLN A 192 -25.73 0.84 -0.28
CA GLN A 192 -24.33 0.46 -0.15
C GLN A 192 -23.82 -0.15 -1.46
N TYR A 193 -22.67 0.31 -1.95
CA TYR A 193 -22.08 -0.09 -3.23
C TYR A 193 -20.67 -0.65 -3.02
N HIS A 194 -20.26 -1.53 -3.93
CA HIS A 194 -18.85 -1.87 -4.10
C HIS A 194 -18.24 -0.85 -5.07
N MET A 195 -17.52 0.13 -4.54
CA MET A 195 -16.67 1.03 -5.31
C MET A 195 -15.40 0.30 -5.71
N ARG A 196 -15.01 0.38 -6.99
CA ARG A 196 -13.86 -0.36 -7.51
C ARG A 196 -13.25 0.31 -8.72
N GLU A 197 -11.98 -0.03 -8.96
CA GLU A 197 -11.28 0.30 -10.19
C GLU A 197 -11.99 -0.27 -11.42
N ARG A 198 -11.77 0.37 -12.56
CA ARG A 198 -12.11 -0.21 -13.85
C ARG A 198 -10.88 -0.92 -14.40
N TRP A 199 -10.98 -2.23 -14.62
CA TRP A 199 -10.04 -2.92 -15.50
C TRP A 199 -10.13 -2.26 -16.89
N SER A 200 -9.07 -1.55 -17.29
CA SER A 200 -8.92 -0.71 -18.48
C SER A 200 -7.43 -0.51 -18.79
N ALA A 201 -7.14 0.15 -19.91
CA ALA A 201 -5.79 0.62 -20.23
C ALA A 201 -5.24 1.63 -19.21
N ASP A 202 -6.09 2.48 -18.62
CA ASP A 202 -5.67 3.45 -17.59
C ASP A 202 -5.21 2.75 -16.31
N MET A 203 -6.00 1.78 -15.81
CA MET A 203 -5.58 0.96 -14.67
C MET A 203 -4.25 0.26 -14.99
N ALA A 204 -4.11 -0.37 -16.16
CA ALA A 204 -2.86 -1.03 -16.52
C ALA A 204 -1.65 -0.07 -16.49
N SER A 205 -1.80 1.15 -17.01
CA SER A 205 -0.79 2.21 -16.96
C SER A 205 -0.43 2.61 -15.52
N SER A 206 -1.39 2.71 -14.60
CA SER A 206 -1.13 3.02 -13.19
C SER A 206 -0.27 1.97 -12.48
N TYR A 207 -0.33 0.70 -12.91
CA TYR A 207 0.37 -0.42 -12.26
C TYR A 207 1.68 -0.81 -12.95
N TYR A 208 1.78 -0.60 -14.26
CA TYR A 208 2.90 -1.08 -15.07
C TYR A 208 3.66 0.05 -15.78
N GLY A 209 3.29 1.31 -15.55
CA GLY A 209 3.93 2.48 -16.15
C GLY A 209 3.52 2.70 -17.61
N GLY A 210 4.16 3.68 -18.25
CA GLY A 210 3.83 4.07 -19.62
C GLY A 210 2.52 4.84 -19.74
N SER A 211 2.19 5.31 -20.95
CA SER A 211 0.91 5.99 -21.20
C SER A 211 -0.23 5.00 -21.38
N LYS A 212 -1.47 5.38 -21.07
CA LYS A 212 -2.64 4.52 -21.32
C LYS A 212 -2.77 4.09 -22.79
N ASP A 213 -2.32 4.91 -23.74
CA ASP A 213 -2.39 4.60 -25.17
C ASP A 213 -1.43 3.46 -25.58
N ALA A 214 -0.47 3.10 -24.71
CA ALA A 214 0.40 1.95 -24.89
C ALA A 214 -0.31 0.61 -24.63
N TYR A 215 -1.46 0.61 -23.98
CA TYR A 215 -2.19 -0.59 -23.57
C TYR A 215 -3.39 -0.88 -24.45
N GLU A 216 -3.66 -2.16 -24.63
CA GLU A 216 -4.91 -2.67 -25.20
C GLU A 216 -5.74 -3.32 -24.09
N ALA A 217 -7.03 -3.03 -24.04
CA ALA A 217 -7.96 -3.66 -23.10
C ALA A 217 -9.12 -4.33 -23.83
N VAL A 218 -9.40 -5.57 -23.45
CA VAL A 218 -10.31 -6.49 -24.13
C VAL A 218 -11.37 -7.00 -23.18
N ASN A 219 -12.59 -7.19 -23.68
CA ASN A 219 -13.68 -7.80 -22.93
C ASN A 219 -14.36 -8.90 -23.77
N ALA A 220 -14.90 -9.94 -23.13
CA ALA A 220 -15.70 -10.98 -23.77
C ALA A 220 -16.76 -11.54 -22.80
N ASN A 221 -17.93 -11.94 -23.30
CA ASN A 221 -19.09 -12.32 -22.48
C ASN A 221 -19.67 -13.71 -22.82
N ASP A 222 -19.45 -14.24 -24.02
CA ASP A 222 -20.12 -15.48 -24.45
C ASP A 222 -19.21 -16.70 -24.38
N ASN A 223 -19.19 -17.40 -23.25
CA ASN A 223 -18.44 -18.66 -23.10
C ASN A 223 -16.94 -18.51 -23.39
N PHE A 224 -16.39 -17.33 -23.10
CA PHE A 224 -15.05 -16.89 -23.46
C PHE A 224 -14.73 -16.90 -24.97
N ARG A 225 -15.73 -16.78 -25.86
CA ARG A 225 -15.55 -16.88 -27.32
C ARG A 225 -16.45 -15.92 -28.11
N ASN A 226 -16.03 -15.61 -29.33
CA ASN A 226 -16.82 -15.07 -30.45
C ASN A 226 -17.40 -13.66 -30.28
N ASP A 227 -17.25 -13.02 -29.13
CA ASP A 227 -17.73 -11.66 -28.86
C ASP A 227 -16.65 -10.74 -28.27
N GLU A 228 -15.37 -11.05 -28.51
CA GLU A 228 -14.27 -10.25 -27.97
C GLU A 228 -14.28 -8.82 -28.55
N GLU A 229 -14.35 -7.84 -27.65
CA GLU A 229 -14.34 -6.42 -27.97
C GLU A 229 -13.10 -5.77 -27.36
N VAL A 230 -12.24 -5.22 -28.22
CA VAL A 230 -11.15 -4.33 -27.82
C VAL A 230 -11.76 -2.95 -27.59
N TYR A 231 -11.83 -2.51 -26.33
CA TYR A 231 -12.49 -1.26 -25.96
C TYR A 231 -11.50 -0.14 -25.63
N ASP A 232 -10.24 -0.48 -25.37
CA ASP A 232 -9.12 0.47 -25.30
C ASP A 232 -7.97 -0.05 -26.20
N GLY A 233 -7.32 0.85 -26.94
CA GLY A 233 -6.20 0.51 -27.83
C GLY A 233 -6.60 -0.07 -29.20
N PRO A 234 -5.61 -0.29 -30.11
CA PRO A 234 -5.87 -0.62 -31.51
C PRO A 234 -6.16 -2.11 -31.78
N GLY A 235 -5.98 -3.00 -30.80
CA GLY A 235 -6.26 -4.44 -30.91
C GLY A 235 -5.22 -5.25 -31.70
N ARG A 236 -4.08 -4.66 -32.07
CA ARG A 236 -3.04 -5.33 -32.86
C ARG A 236 -2.32 -6.37 -32.03
N PHE A 237 -1.97 -6.03 -30.79
CA PHE A 237 -1.30 -6.95 -29.87
C PHE A 237 -2.21 -8.12 -29.51
N TRP A 238 -3.50 -7.85 -29.26
CA TRP A 238 -4.51 -8.90 -29.01
C TRP A 238 -4.66 -9.87 -30.17
N ASN A 239 -4.72 -9.36 -31.41
CA ASN A 239 -4.79 -10.20 -32.60
C ASN A 239 -3.53 -11.05 -32.82
N ALA A 240 -2.35 -10.51 -32.49
CA ALA A 240 -1.11 -11.26 -32.50
C ALA A 240 -1.13 -12.39 -31.46
N ALA A 241 -1.57 -12.12 -30.22
CA ALA A 241 -1.71 -13.11 -29.16
C ALA A 241 -2.59 -14.29 -29.59
N LYS A 242 -3.78 -14.01 -30.13
CA LYS A 242 -4.69 -15.04 -30.68
C LYS A 242 -4.02 -15.92 -31.74
N SER A 243 -3.24 -15.29 -32.63
CA SER A 243 -2.56 -16.01 -33.71
C SER A 243 -1.47 -16.94 -33.18
N LEU A 244 -0.76 -16.53 -32.12
CA LEU A 244 0.31 -17.32 -31.48
C LEU A 244 -0.25 -18.52 -30.72
N VAL A 245 -1.43 -18.40 -30.08
CA VAL A 245 -2.08 -19.51 -29.38
C VAL A 245 -2.44 -20.68 -30.32
N LEU A 246 -2.66 -20.40 -31.61
CA LEU A 246 -3.00 -21.40 -32.62
C LEU A 246 -1.79 -22.04 -33.31
N ARG A 247 -0.56 -21.66 -32.92
CA ARG A 247 0.67 -22.23 -33.49
C ARG A 247 1.02 -23.57 -32.87
N PRO A 248 1.95 -24.34 -33.48
CA PRO A 248 2.32 -25.65 -32.97
C PRO A 248 2.97 -25.65 -31.57
N ASP A 249 3.67 -24.58 -31.17
CA ASP A 249 4.30 -24.45 -29.84
C ASP A 249 3.78 -23.22 -29.08
N PRO A 250 2.48 -23.18 -28.72
CA PRO A 250 1.88 -21.98 -28.19
C PRO A 250 2.42 -21.63 -26.78
N PHE A 251 2.89 -22.63 -26.03
CA PHE A 251 3.42 -22.41 -24.68
C PHE A 251 4.67 -21.53 -24.70
N ASN A 252 5.59 -21.78 -25.63
CA ASN A 252 6.78 -20.97 -25.77
C ASN A 252 6.48 -19.71 -26.61
N GLU A 253 5.77 -19.86 -27.73
CA GLU A 253 5.58 -18.77 -28.70
C GLU A 253 4.66 -17.65 -28.22
N ALA A 254 3.64 -17.95 -27.40
CA ALA A 254 2.69 -16.95 -26.90
C ALA A 254 3.07 -16.37 -25.54
N SER A 255 4.13 -16.86 -24.87
CA SER A 255 4.52 -16.46 -23.51
C SER A 255 4.88 -14.96 -23.37
N SER A 256 5.33 -14.32 -24.44
CA SER A 256 5.57 -12.87 -24.50
C SER A 256 4.30 -12.04 -24.70
N HIS A 257 3.18 -12.69 -25.05
CA HIS A 257 1.90 -12.05 -25.36
C HIS A 257 0.82 -12.40 -24.34
N ILE A 258 0.91 -13.52 -23.65
CA ILE A 258 -0.05 -13.99 -22.65
C ILE A 258 0.70 -14.41 -21.41
N ASP A 259 0.28 -13.89 -20.27
CA ASP A 259 0.79 -14.33 -18.98
C ASP A 259 0.20 -15.72 -18.67
N ILE A 260 0.98 -16.76 -18.97
CA ILE A 260 0.54 -18.16 -18.85
C ILE A 260 0.23 -18.52 -17.39
N ALA A 261 0.97 -17.97 -16.41
CA ALA A 261 0.68 -18.23 -15.01
C ALA A 261 -0.62 -17.56 -14.57
N ASN A 262 -0.85 -16.31 -15.00
CA ASN A 262 -2.07 -15.58 -14.70
C ASN A 262 -3.32 -16.22 -15.32
N ILE A 263 -3.27 -16.69 -16.58
CA ILE A 263 -4.45 -17.34 -17.19
C ILE A 263 -4.77 -18.69 -16.50
N ILE A 264 -3.76 -19.44 -16.05
CA ILE A 264 -3.96 -20.65 -15.24
C ILE A 264 -4.67 -20.26 -13.93
N ASP A 265 -4.17 -19.25 -13.23
CA ASP A 265 -4.77 -18.77 -11.98
C ASP A 265 -6.21 -18.28 -12.17
N PHE A 266 -6.46 -17.49 -13.21
CA PHE A 266 -7.81 -17.07 -13.60
C PHE A 266 -8.73 -18.28 -13.78
N MET A 267 -8.26 -19.31 -14.47
CA MET A 267 -9.02 -20.54 -14.66
C MET A 267 -9.26 -21.26 -13.33
N LEU A 268 -8.26 -21.36 -12.46
CA LEU A 268 -8.39 -21.96 -11.12
C LEU A 268 -9.42 -21.22 -10.25
N VAL A 269 -9.45 -19.89 -10.31
CA VAL A 269 -10.51 -19.11 -9.67
C VAL A 269 -11.85 -19.43 -10.29
N TRP A 270 -12.01 -19.22 -11.59
CA TRP A 270 -13.30 -19.36 -12.28
C TRP A 270 -13.94 -20.75 -12.09
N VAL A 271 -13.15 -21.84 -12.16
CA VAL A 271 -13.67 -23.21 -11.97
C VAL A 271 -13.99 -23.55 -10.52
N SER A 272 -13.50 -22.77 -9.55
CA SER A 272 -13.74 -22.95 -8.11
C SER A 272 -15.01 -22.26 -7.61
N GLY A 273 -15.75 -21.58 -8.49
CA GLY A 273 -17.08 -21.02 -8.22
C GLY A 273 -18.07 -21.30 -9.34
N ASP A 274 -19.19 -20.57 -9.34
CA ASP A 274 -20.22 -20.67 -10.38
C ASP A 274 -20.67 -19.30 -10.93
N SER A 275 -19.73 -18.55 -11.49
CA SER A 275 -20.02 -17.36 -12.31
C SER A 275 -20.13 -17.68 -13.80
N GLU A 276 -20.60 -16.70 -14.55
CA GLU A 276 -20.61 -16.69 -16.00
C GLU A 276 -19.19 -16.81 -16.59
N SER A 277 -19.13 -17.25 -17.85
CA SER A 277 -17.89 -17.44 -18.61
C SER A 277 -17.49 -16.13 -19.31
N GLU A 278 -17.19 -15.11 -18.52
CA GLU A 278 -16.82 -13.77 -19.01
C GLU A 278 -15.44 -13.35 -18.51
N PHE A 279 -14.66 -12.68 -19.35
CA PHE A 279 -13.35 -12.16 -18.96
C PHE A 279 -13.13 -10.71 -19.37
N ARG A 280 -12.21 -10.06 -18.66
CA ARG A 280 -11.51 -8.89 -19.17
C ARG A 280 -10.02 -9.18 -19.22
N SER A 281 -9.35 -8.51 -20.14
CA SER A 281 -7.91 -8.58 -20.29
C SER A 281 -7.31 -7.23 -20.62
N PHE A 282 -6.05 -7.02 -20.25
CA PHE A 282 -5.23 -5.94 -20.82
C PHE A 282 -3.81 -6.45 -21.07
N GLY A 283 -3.08 -5.79 -21.97
CA GLY A 283 -1.67 -6.04 -22.24
C GLY A 283 -1.04 -4.89 -23.05
N SER A 284 0.28 -4.81 -23.06
CA SER A 284 1.06 -3.81 -23.80
C SER A 284 2.31 -4.45 -24.39
N SER A 285 2.45 -4.36 -25.72
CA SER A 285 3.71 -4.74 -26.38
C SER A 285 4.82 -3.71 -26.16
N VAL A 286 4.45 -2.45 -25.87
CA VAL A 286 5.40 -1.34 -25.69
C VAL A 286 6.07 -1.45 -24.32
N GLU A 287 5.28 -1.71 -23.28
CA GLU A 287 5.74 -1.84 -21.90
C GLU A 287 6.15 -3.28 -21.55
N GLY A 288 6.10 -4.21 -22.52
CA GLY A 288 6.45 -5.61 -22.30
C GLY A 288 5.51 -6.36 -21.35
N VAL A 289 4.25 -5.90 -21.23
CA VAL A 289 3.23 -6.49 -20.36
C VAL A 289 2.39 -7.49 -21.17
N PRO A 290 2.57 -8.81 -20.98
CA PRO A 290 1.72 -9.79 -21.65
C PRO A 290 0.27 -9.69 -21.15
N PHE A 291 -0.69 -10.16 -21.95
CA PHE A 291 -2.11 -10.14 -21.61
C PHE A 291 -2.38 -10.89 -20.30
N LYS A 292 -2.97 -10.17 -19.35
CA LYS A 292 -3.49 -10.68 -18.07
C LYS A 292 -5.01 -10.73 -18.10
N PHE A 293 -5.61 -11.65 -17.37
CA PHE A 293 -7.03 -11.99 -17.41
C PHE A 293 -7.68 -11.89 -16.03
N MET A 294 -8.92 -11.41 -16.00
CA MET A 294 -9.74 -11.32 -14.80
C MET A 294 -11.21 -11.68 -15.09
N ILE A 295 -11.98 -12.04 -14.06
CA ILE A 295 -13.42 -12.36 -14.19
C ILE A 295 -14.25 -11.07 -14.32
N LYS A 296 -14.88 -10.84 -15.47
CA LYS A 296 -15.65 -9.60 -15.73
C LYS A 296 -16.89 -9.47 -14.85
N ASP A 297 -17.71 -10.52 -14.81
CA ASP A 297 -18.98 -10.58 -14.09
C ASP A 297 -18.97 -11.84 -13.22
N ALA A 298 -18.71 -11.63 -11.93
CA ALA A 298 -18.51 -12.72 -10.97
C ALA A 298 -19.78 -13.01 -10.18
N ASP A 299 -20.92 -12.40 -10.49
CA ASP A 299 -22.15 -12.68 -9.77
C ASP A 299 -22.51 -14.17 -9.86
N GLY A 300 -22.95 -14.72 -8.73
CA GLY A 300 -23.14 -16.15 -8.60
C GLY A 300 -21.89 -16.96 -8.28
N TYR A 301 -20.68 -16.38 -8.30
CA TYR A 301 -19.42 -17.11 -8.05
C TYR A 301 -19.45 -17.91 -6.75
N LEU A 302 -19.94 -17.33 -5.65
CA LEU A 302 -19.94 -17.95 -4.31
C LEU A 302 -20.94 -19.11 -4.15
N ARG A 303 -21.54 -19.60 -5.23
CA ARG A 303 -22.33 -20.84 -5.24
C ARG A 303 -21.39 -22.04 -5.42
N PRO A 304 -21.84 -23.27 -5.07
CA PRO A 304 -21.03 -24.46 -5.26
C PRO A 304 -20.49 -24.60 -6.69
N ALA A 305 -19.17 -24.82 -6.80
CA ALA A 305 -18.50 -25.00 -8.08
C ALA A 305 -19.15 -26.09 -8.94
N SER A 306 -19.44 -25.78 -10.20
CA SER A 306 -20.03 -26.73 -11.15
C SER A 306 -19.05 -27.84 -11.52
N SER A 307 -19.49 -29.10 -11.50
CA SER A 307 -18.63 -30.27 -11.68
C SER A 307 -17.99 -30.38 -13.06
N GLY A 308 -18.59 -29.77 -14.09
CA GLY A 308 -18.13 -29.87 -15.48
C GLY A 308 -17.10 -28.81 -15.92
N LYS A 309 -16.77 -27.82 -15.06
CA LYS A 309 -15.95 -26.67 -15.47
C LYS A 309 -14.44 -26.91 -15.47
N ALA A 310 -13.94 -27.89 -14.69
CA ALA A 310 -12.48 -28.11 -14.55
C ALA A 310 -11.77 -28.42 -15.87
N GLY A 311 -12.42 -29.14 -16.80
CA GLY A 311 -11.87 -29.46 -18.12
C GLY A 311 -12.12 -28.38 -19.19
N HIS A 312 -12.65 -27.20 -18.84
CA HIS A 312 -13.01 -26.17 -19.80
C HIS A 312 -11.76 -25.61 -20.52
N PRO A 313 -11.81 -25.34 -21.84
CA PRO A 313 -10.66 -24.86 -22.60
C PRO A 313 -10.24 -23.43 -22.27
N GLY A 314 -11.07 -22.68 -21.53
CA GLY A 314 -10.81 -21.30 -21.11
C GLY A 314 -10.88 -20.28 -22.27
N PRO A 315 -10.50 -19.02 -22.01
CA PRO A 315 -10.37 -17.99 -23.04
C PRO A 315 -9.49 -18.44 -24.20
N LEU A 316 -9.93 -18.15 -25.42
CA LEU A 316 -9.21 -18.46 -26.67
C LEU A 316 -8.79 -19.93 -26.84
N ASN A 317 -9.41 -20.85 -26.09
CA ASN A 317 -8.99 -22.25 -25.96
C ASN A 317 -7.58 -22.49 -25.42
N ILE A 318 -6.96 -21.48 -24.79
CA ILE A 318 -5.57 -21.51 -24.32
C ILE A 318 -5.29 -22.78 -23.54
N MET A 319 -6.14 -23.19 -22.60
CA MET A 319 -5.88 -24.38 -21.78
C MET A 319 -5.78 -25.67 -22.59
N SER A 320 -6.50 -25.76 -23.72
CA SER A 320 -6.48 -26.94 -24.58
C SER A 320 -5.37 -26.87 -25.63
N GLU A 321 -5.16 -25.71 -26.27
CA GLU A 321 -4.09 -25.53 -27.24
C GLU A 321 -2.70 -25.69 -26.59
N MET A 322 -2.49 -25.05 -25.42
CA MET A 322 -1.25 -25.17 -24.65
C MET A 322 -0.97 -26.61 -24.23
N ARG A 323 -2.00 -27.35 -23.81
CA ARG A 323 -1.86 -28.75 -23.40
C ARG A 323 -1.57 -29.67 -24.58
N GLY A 324 -2.10 -29.38 -25.76
CA GLY A 324 -2.01 -30.22 -26.96
C GLY A 324 -0.80 -29.95 -27.86
N GLY A 325 -0.25 -28.73 -27.84
CA GLY A 325 0.91 -28.32 -28.63
C GLY A 325 2.25 -28.84 -28.11
N LEU A 326 3.31 -28.49 -28.83
CA LEU A 326 4.69 -28.55 -28.34
C LEU A 326 4.81 -27.69 -27.08
N GLY A 327 5.68 -28.09 -26.14
CA GLY A 327 5.75 -27.49 -24.80
C GLY A 327 4.59 -27.88 -23.87
N GLY A 328 3.59 -28.63 -24.33
CA GLY A 328 2.42 -28.96 -23.52
C GLY A 328 2.68 -29.83 -22.29
N GLU A 329 3.81 -30.53 -22.22
CA GLU A 329 4.25 -31.18 -20.97
C GLU A 329 4.60 -30.18 -19.89
N ASP A 330 5.37 -29.14 -20.24
CA ASP A 330 5.77 -28.09 -19.31
C ASP A 330 4.57 -27.24 -18.91
N PHE A 331 3.63 -26.99 -19.82
CA PHE A 331 2.35 -26.38 -19.48
C PHE A 331 1.55 -27.19 -18.46
N ARG A 332 1.43 -28.52 -18.65
CA ARG A 332 0.74 -29.40 -17.68
C ARG A 332 1.41 -29.37 -16.32
N MET A 333 2.75 -29.34 -16.29
CA MET A 333 3.50 -29.24 -15.04
C MET A 333 3.27 -27.89 -14.36
N LEU A 334 3.29 -26.79 -15.12
CA LEU A 334 2.99 -25.46 -14.59
C LEU A 334 1.56 -25.40 -14.03
N VAL A 335 0.57 -26.01 -14.69
CA VAL A 335 -0.80 -26.13 -14.14
C VAL A 335 -0.79 -26.86 -12.80
N ALA A 336 -0.08 -27.98 -12.70
CA ALA A 336 0.04 -28.72 -11.44
C ALA A 336 0.73 -27.88 -10.34
N ASP A 337 1.74 -27.10 -10.70
CA ASP A 337 2.47 -26.21 -9.79
C ASP A 337 1.58 -25.08 -9.28
N ARG A 338 0.79 -24.43 -10.15
CA ARG A 338 -0.18 -23.39 -9.74
C ARG A 338 -1.26 -23.97 -8.84
N ILE A 339 -1.74 -25.18 -9.13
CA ILE A 339 -2.68 -25.90 -8.23
C ILE A 339 -2.00 -26.14 -6.87
N HIS A 340 -0.76 -26.63 -6.84
CA HIS A 340 -0.06 -26.87 -5.57
C HIS A 340 0.10 -25.59 -4.76
N LYS A 341 0.61 -24.53 -5.42
CA LYS A 341 0.84 -23.21 -4.83
C LYS A 341 -0.41 -22.65 -4.16
N HIS A 342 -1.58 -22.81 -4.79
CA HIS A 342 -2.79 -22.14 -4.34
C HIS A 342 -3.70 -23.00 -3.45
N PHE A 343 -3.69 -24.33 -3.59
CA PHE A 343 -4.62 -25.21 -2.87
C PHE A 343 -3.99 -25.95 -1.67
N PHE A 344 -2.66 -25.86 -1.49
CA PHE A 344 -1.93 -26.54 -0.42
C PHE A 344 -1.17 -25.53 0.45
N ASN A 345 -0.69 -25.98 1.61
CA ASN A 345 0.09 -25.19 2.57
C ASN A 345 -0.63 -23.85 2.88
N ASP A 346 0.02 -22.71 2.65
CA ASP A 346 -0.54 -21.37 2.86
C ASP A 346 -1.17 -20.74 1.60
N GLY A 347 -1.51 -21.56 0.59
CA GLY A 347 -2.09 -21.09 -0.68
C GLY A 347 -3.44 -20.38 -0.55
N ALA A 348 -3.74 -19.49 -1.50
CA ALA A 348 -4.91 -18.60 -1.47
C ALA A 348 -6.28 -19.33 -1.42
N PHE A 349 -6.34 -20.58 -1.88
CA PHE A 349 -7.54 -21.43 -1.91
C PHE A 349 -7.64 -22.41 -0.74
N THR A 350 -6.75 -22.36 0.25
CA THR A 350 -6.93 -23.17 1.46
C THR A 350 -8.18 -22.71 2.22
N PRO A 351 -8.80 -23.60 3.03
CA PRO A 351 -10.00 -23.22 3.79
C PRO A 351 -9.75 -22.01 4.70
N ILE A 352 -8.57 -21.95 5.32
CA ILE A 352 -8.17 -20.85 6.22
C ILE A 352 -8.17 -19.52 5.45
N ASN A 353 -7.52 -19.47 4.28
CA ASN A 353 -7.38 -18.22 3.53
C ASN A 353 -8.70 -17.77 2.87
N ASN A 354 -9.50 -18.70 2.33
CA ASN A 354 -10.85 -18.37 1.83
C ASN A 354 -11.76 -17.81 2.94
N ILE A 355 -11.77 -18.45 4.11
CA ILE A 355 -12.57 -17.99 5.26
C ILE A 355 -12.07 -16.64 5.76
N ARG A 356 -10.75 -16.44 5.86
CA ARG A 356 -10.15 -15.17 6.28
C ARG A 356 -10.56 -14.04 5.34
N ARG A 357 -10.41 -14.23 4.02
CA ARG A 357 -10.79 -13.25 2.98
C ARG A 357 -12.25 -12.85 3.10
N LEU A 358 -13.17 -13.83 3.13
CA LEU A 358 -14.60 -13.51 3.24
C LEU A 358 -14.95 -12.85 4.58
N ARG A 359 -14.32 -13.26 5.68
CA ARG A 359 -14.59 -12.70 7.01
C ARG A 359 -14.27 -11.21 7.06
N VAL A 360 -13.13 -10.79 6.51
CA VAL A 360 -12.71 -9.38 6.48
C VAL A 360 -13.76 -8.55 5.71
N ARG A 361 -14.17 -8.99 4.52
CA ARG A 361 -15.15 -8.26 3.70
C ARG A 361 -16.57 -8.29 4.26
N THR A 362 -16.93 -9.39 4.92
CA THR A 362 -18.20 -9.47 5.66
C THR A 362 -18.21 -8.45 6.80
N ALA A 363 -17.12 -8.34 7.58
CA ALA A 363 -17.03 -7.37 8.66
C ALA A 363 -17.14 -5.92 8.15
N GLU A 364 -16.45 -5.60 7.05
CA GLU A 364 -16.50 -4.29 6.38
C GLU A 364 -17.94 -3.90 5.97
N ALA A 365 -18.68 -4.79 5.32
CA ALA A 365 -20.02 -4.47 4.81
C ALA A 365 -21.12 -4.53 5.89
N ARG A 366 -20.95 -5.36 6.93
CA ARG A 366 -22.02 -5.84 7.81
C ARG A 366 -22.87 -4.73 8.41
N LEU A 367 -22.25 -3.69 8.96
CA LEU A 367 -22.98 -2.63 9.63
C LEU A 367 -23.76 -1.78 8.61
N GLY A 368 -23.10 -1.32 7.53
CA GLY A 368 -23.75 -0.53 6.49
C GLY A 368 -24.80 -1.30 5.65
N PHE A 369 -24.77 -2.63 5.68
CA PHE A 369 -25.78 -3.47 5.03
C PHE A 369 -27.19 -3.29 5.63
N ILE A 370 -27.29 -2.79 6.87
CA ILE A 370 -28.59 -2.46 7.48
C ILE A 370 -29.29 -1.36 6.68
N SER A 371 -28.57 -0.29 6.32
CA SER A 371 -29.10 0.80 5.50
C SER A 371 -29.44 0.34 4.07
N GLU A 372 -28.60 -0.52 3.47
CA GLU A 372 -28.90 -1.17 2.19
C GLU A 372 -30.22 -1.95 2.24
N SER A 373 -30.43 -2.71 3.31
CA SER A 373 -31.66 -3.48 3.51
C SER A 373 -32.88 -2.57 3.74
N ALA A 374 -32.71 -1.46 4.47
CA ALA A 374 -33.75 -0.46 4.64
C ALA A 374 -34.17 0.17 3.31
N ARG A 375 -33.21 0.53 2.44
CA ARG A 375 -33.49 1.19 1.17
C ARG A 375 -34.08 0.27 0.11
N TRP A 376 -33.50 -0.91 -0.08
CA TRP A 376 -33.87 -1.79 -1.20
C TRP A 376 -34.61 -3.04 -0.76
N GLY A 377 -34.17 -3.64 0.35
CA GLY A 377 -34.74 -4.84 0.93
C GLY A 377 -34.78 -6.05 -0.01
N PHE A 378 -33.75 -6.22 -0.84
CA PHE A 378 -33.53 -7.47 -1.59
C PHE A 378 -33.16 -8.63 -0.64
N ARG A 379 -32.47 -8.34 0.47
CA ARG A 379 -32.24 -9.25 1.60
C ARG A 379 -32.43 -8.51 2.92
N SER A 380 -32.85 -9.22 3.96
CA SER A 380 -32.78 -8.72 5.34
C SER A 380 -31.35 -8.85 5.89
N PRO A 381 -30.96 -8.08 6.93
CA PRO A 381 -29.62 -8.21 7.52
C PRO A 381 -29.36 -9.64 8.00
N ASN A 382 -30.31 -10.25 8.72
CA ASN A 382 -30.20 -11.65 9.16
C ASN A 382 -30.04 -12.66 8.00
N SER A 383 -30.78 -12.50 6.90
CA SER A 383 -30.68 -13.42 5.76
C SER A 383 -29.32 -13.32 5.08
N TRP A 384 -28.79 -12.11 4.95
CA TRP A 384 -27.47 -11.87 4.39
C TRP A 384 -26.37 -12.43 5.30
N GLU A 385 -26.39 -12.13 6.60
CA GLU A 385 -25.42 -12.66 7.57
C GLU A 385 -25.43 -14.19 7.61
N SER A 386 -26.61 -14.81 7.58
CA SER A 386 -26.75 -16.27 7.56
C SER A 386 -26.13 -16.89 6.31
N TYR A 387 -26.23 -16.21 5.16
CA TYR A 387 -25.59 -16.65 3.92
C TYR A 387 -24.06 -16.62 4.05
N GLN A 388 -23.48 -15.51 4.54
CA GLN A 388 -22.04 -15.41 4.75
C GLN A 388 -21.53 -16.44 5.76
N ALA A 389 -22.28 -16.64 6.85
CA ALA A 389 -21.97 -17.66 7.84
C ALA A 389 -21.97 -19.07 7.24
N ASN A 390 -22.91 -19.39 6.34
CA ASN A 390 -22.94 -20.67 5.65
C ASN A 390 -21.71 -20.88 4.76
N LEU A 391 -21.27 -19.84 4.04
CA LEU A 391 -20.06 -19.91 3.22
C LEU A 391 -18.82 -20.24 4.06
N MET A 392 -18.63 -19.54 5.17
CA MET A 392 -17.49 -19.74 6.07
C MET A 392 -17.54 -21.08 6.82
N ASN A 393 -18.71 -21.49 7.28
CA ASN A 393 -18.85 -22.67 8.12
C ASN A 393 -18.94 -23.97 7.33
N ASN A 394 -19.42 -23.93 6.08
CA ASN A 394 -19.69 -25.13 5.29
C ASN A 394 -18.98 -25.10 3.93
N HIS A 395 -19.25 -24.10 3.08
CA HIS A 395 -18.78 -24.10 1.69
C HIS A 395 -17.25 -24.13 1.58
N PHE A 396 -16.55 -23.19 2.21
CA PHE A 396 -15.09 -23.08 2.09
C PHE A 396 -14.32 -24.16 2.85
N ARG A 397 -14.96 -24.86 3.78
CA ARG A 397 -14.33 -26.00 4.46
C ARG A 397 -14.10 -27.20 3.55
N GLY A 398 -14.96 -27.41 2.55
CA GLY A 398 -14.88 -28.54 1.63
C GLY A 398 -14.47 -28.18 0.19
N LEU A 399 -14.36 -26.89 -0.14
CA LEU A 399 -14.07 -26.43 -1.50
C LEU A 399 -12.71 -26.93 -1.98
N THR A 400 -11.66 -26.78 -1.18
CA THR A 400 -10.28 -27.17 -1.54
C THR A 400 -10.20 -28.65 -1.90
N ASP A 401 -10.70 -29.54 -1.04
CA ASP A 401 -10.69 -30.99 -1.29
C ASP A 401 -11.52 -31.38 -2.52
N THR A 402 -12.67 -30.72 -2.71
CA THR A 402 -13.53 -30.91 -3.87
C THR A 402 -12.78 -30.55 -5.16
N MET A 403 -12.10 -29.42 -5.18
CA MET A 403 -11.41 -28.92 -6.36
C MET A 403 -10.16 -29.74 -6.66
N VAL A 404 -9.32 -30.06 -5.66
CA VAL A 404 -8.15 -30.93 -5.84
C VAL A 404 -8.58 -32.30 -6.41
N SER A 405 -9.67 -32.88 -5.90
CA SER A 405 -10.20 -34.15 -6.42
C SER A 405 -10.64 -34.04 -7.90
N ARG A 406 -11.27 -32.91 -8.27
CA ARG A 406 -11.67 -32.65 -9.66
C ARG A 406 -10.48 -32.40 -10.56
N PHE A 407 -9.46 -31.68 -10.11
CA PHE A 407 -8.23 -31.44 -10.87
C PHE A 407 -7.50 -32.75 -11.16
N LYS A 408 -7.35 -33.64 -10.17
CA LYS A 408 -6.81 -34.98 -10.36
C LYS A 408 -7.64 -35.79 -11.37
N SER A 409 -8.96 -35.79 -11.22
CA SER A 409 -9.86 -36.52 -12.13
C SER A 409 -9.81 -36.02 -13.59
N ASN A 410 -9.40 -34.76 -13.80
CA ASN A 410 -9.20 -34.17 -15.12
C ASN A 410 -7.74 -34.21 -15.59
N GLY A 411 -6.84 -34.90 -14.88
CA GLY A 411 -5.42 -35.01 -15.22
C GLY A 411 -4.63 -33.70 -15.14
N MET A 412 -5.11 -32.74 -14.35
CA MET A 412 -4.47 -31.43 -14.15
C MET A 412 -3.46 -31.43 -12.99
N TYR A 413 -3.54 -32.42 -12.10
CA TYR A 413 -2.68 -32.54 -10.93
C TYR A 413 -2.25 -34.00 -10.75
N PRO A 414 -0.95 -34.30 -10.57
CA PRO A 414 -0.44 -35.66 -10.53
C PRO A 414 -0.85 -36.42 -9.25
N ASP A 415 -0.83 -37.75 -9.33
CA ASP A 415 -1.07 -38.62 -8.17
C ASP A 415 0.18 -38.78 -7.29
N ILE A 416 1.36 -38.46 -7.83
CA ILE A 416 2.57 -38.32 -7.04
C ILE A 416 2.40 -37.15 -6.07
N VAL A 417 2.52 -37.45 -4.78
CA VAL A 417 2.47 -36.47 -3.70
C VAL A 417 3.71 -35.60 -3.78
N ALA A 418 3.50 -34.30 -4.00
CA ALA A 418 4.56 -33.31 -3.93
C ALA A 418 5.28 -33.39 -2.57
N PRO A 419 6.61 -33.16 -2.51
CA PRO A 419 7.37 -33.26 -1.28
C PRO A 419 6.73 -32.50 -0.11
N VAL A 420 6.31 -33.21 0.93
CA VAL A 420 5.77 -32.61 2.15
C VAL A 420 6.93 -32.38 3.12
N PHE A 421 7.19 -31.12 3.46
CA PHE A 421 8.26 -30.74 4.37
C PHE A 421 7.83 -30.96 5.83
N SER A 422 8.74 -31.44 6.68
CA SER A 422 8.46 -31.66 8.12
C SER A 422 8.13 -30.36 8.87
N GLN A 423 8.62 -29.24 8.35
CA GLN A 423 8.19 -27.88 8.67
C GLN A 423 8.14 -27.15 7.33
N HIS A 424 7.05 -26.44 7.01
CA HIS A 424 6.94 -25.72 5.75
C HIS A 424 7.40 -24.27 5.95
N GLY A 425 8.68 -24.02 5.68
CA GLY A 425 9.27 -22.68 5.77
C GLY A 425 9.40 -22.11 7.19
N GLY A 426 9.58 -20.80 7.26
CA GLY A 426 9.79 -20.07 8.52
C GLY A 426 11.18 -20.28 9.11
N SER A 427 11.39 -19.78 10.33
CA SER A 427 12.70 -19.81 10.96
C SER A 427 13.07 -21.19 11.51
N VAL A 428 14.34 -21.57 11.34
CA VAL A 428 14.91 -22.81 11.85
C VAL A 428 16.29 -22.55 12.46
N MET A 429 16.67 -23.34 13.47
CA MET A 429 18.06 -23.35 13.93
C MET A 429 18.93 -24.07 12.89
N PRO A 430 20.23 -23.76 12.78
CA PRO A 430 21.15 -24.51 11.93
C PRO A 430 21.23 -26.01 12.23
N THR A 431 20.76 -26.43 13.40
CA THR A 431 20.69 -27.81 13.89
C THR A 431 19.30 -28.43 13.76
N THR A 432 18.28 -27.69 13.30
CA THR A 432 16.93 -28.23 13.10
C THR A 432 16.92 -29.16 11.88
N PRO A 433 16.52 -30.42 12.03
CA PRO A 433 16.43 -31.35 10.91
C PRO A 433 15.16 -31.08 10.08
N ILE A 434 15.32 -30.73 8.80
CA ILE A 434 14.24 -30.67 7.82
C ILE A 434 14.21 -31.97 7.02
N SER A 435 13.10 -32.69 7.05
CA SER A 435 12.90 -33.89 6.24
C SER A 435 11.74 -33.68 5.27
N MET A 436 11.76 -34.43 4.17
CA MET A 436 10.72 -34.40 3.15
C MET A 436 10.10 -35.78 3.01
N SER A 437 8.80 -35.83 2.75
CA SER A 437 8.10 -37.09 2.49
C SER A 437 7.27 -37.05 1.21
N SER A 438 7.12 -38.20 0.57
CA SER A 438 6.34 -38.39 -0.66
C SER A 438 5.97 -39.87 -0.80
N ASN A 439 5.00 -40.18 -1.67
CA ASN A 439 4.72 -41.55 -2.10
C ASN A 439 5.69 -42.04 -3.21
N ALA A 440 6.51 -41.17 -3.79
CA ALA A 440 7.63 -41.56 -4.67
C ALA A 440 8.84 -42.06 -3.86
N ARG A 441 9.88 -42.56 -4.55
CA ARG A 441 11.15 -42.99 -3.91
C ARG A 441 12.30 -42.00 -4.06
N THR A 442 12.15 -41.00 -4.93
CA THR A 442 13.17 -40.01 -5.23
C THR A 442 12.59 -38.61 -5.08
N ILE A 443 13.33 -37.72 -4.41
CA ILE A 443 13.07 -36.27 -4.39
C ILE A 443 14.26 -35.55 -4.97
N TYR A 444 14.00 -34.62 -5.90
CA TYR A 444 14.96 -33.64 -6.37
C TYR A 444 14.68 -32.32 -5.68
N TYR A 445 15.73 -31.64 -5.21
CA TYR A 445 15.58 -30.35 -4.54
C TYR A 445 16.74 -29.40 -4.82
N THR A 446 16.47 -28.12 -4.73
CA THR A 446 17.41 -27.01 -4.90
C THR A 446 17.28 -26.07 -3.70
N VAL A 447 18.36 -25.38 -3.37
CA VAL A 447 18.44 -24.43 -2.24
C VAL A 447 18.69 -22.99 -2.69
N ASP A 448 18.88 -22.80 -3.99
CA ASP A 448 19.18 -21.53 -4.67
C ASP A 448 17.93 -20.93 -5.34
N GLY A 449 16.75 -21.54 -5.15
CA GLY A 449 15.50 -21.10 -5.77
C GLY A 449 15.29 -21.51 -7.23
N ASN A 450 16.21 -22.25 -7.85
CA ASN A 450 15.99 -22.83 -9.19
C ASN A 450 14.96 -23.96 -9.14
N ASP A 451 14.21 -24.21 -10.22
CA ASP A 451 13.34 -25.40 -10.28
C ASP A 451 14.21 -26.68 -10.39
N PRO A 452 13.94 -27.74 -9.58
CA PRO A 452 14.63 -29.03 -9.73
C PRO A 452 14.38 -29.76 -11.05
N ARG A 453 13.40 -29.31 -11.86
CA ARG A 453 13.04 -29.85 -13.17
C ARG A 453 13.22 -28.76 -14.25
N LEU A 454 13.99 -29.05 -15.30
CA LEU A 454 14.12 -28.20 -16.48
C LEU A 454 12.94 -28.40 -17.46
N PRO A 455 12.74 -27.49 -18.43
CA PRO A 455 11.83 -27.72 -19.55
C PRO A 455 12.07 -29.08 -20.22
N GLY A 456 11.00 -29.76 -20.60
CA GLY A 456 11.04 -31.13 -21.14
C GLY A 456 11.30 -32.24 -20.11
N GLY A 457 11.27 -31.94 -18.81
CA GLY A 457 11.22 -32.95 -17.75
C GLY A 457 12.57 -33.53 -17.31
N VAL A 458 13.68 -32.99 -17.81
CA VAL A 458 15.02 -33.38 -17.39
C VAL A 458 15.32 -32.82 -15.99
N PRO A 459 15.90 -33.61 -15.06
CA PRO A 459 16.36 -33.07 -13.79
C PRO A 459 17.36 -31.92 -14.00
N ASN A 460 17.20 -30.85 -13.23
CA ASN A 460 18.15 -29.74 -13.25
C ASN A 460 19.51 -30.19 -12.71
N PRO A 461 20.63 -29.94 -13.41
CA PRO A 461 21.97 -30.32 -12.92
C PRO A 461 22.36 -29.75 -11.55
N VAL A 462 21.77 -28.62 -11.14
CA VAL A 462 21.99 -28.02 -9.82
C VAL A 462 21.12 -28.67 -8.72
N ALA A 463 20.18 -29.54 -9.10
CA ALA A 463 19.33 -30.24 -8.15
C ALA A 463 20.07 -31.36 -7.43
N ASN A 464 19.93 -31.37 -6.12
CA ASN A 464 20.35 -32.44 -5.24
C ASN A 464 19.29 -33.55 -5.24
N VAL A 465 19.72 -34.78 -4.95
CA VAL A 465 18.85 -35.96 -4.98
C VAL A 465 18.79 -36.61 -3.61
N LEU A 466 17.58 -36.88 -3.12
CA LEU A 466 17.32 -37.66 -1.91
C LEU A 466 16.61 -38.96 -2.28
N SER A 467 17.20 -40.08 -1.83
CA SER A 467 16.52 -41.37 -1.80
C SER A 467 15.70 -41.47 -0.52
N LEU A 468 14.45 -41.89 -0.65
CA LEU A 468 13.54 -42.00 0.49
C LEU A 468 13.51 -43.43 1.02
N ARG A 469 13.50 -43.57 2.35
CA ARG A 469 13.32 -44.85 3.04
C ARG A 469 11.83 -45.11 3.27
N SER A 470 11.41 -46.37 3.24
CA SER A 470 10.03 -46.75 3.55
C SER A 470 9.67 -46.37 4.99
N GLY A 471 8.73 -45.44 5.15
CA GLY A 471 8.21 -45.02 6.45
C GLY A 471 7.05 -45.90 6.92
N ALA A 472 6.73 -45.82 8.21
CA ALA A 472 5.50 -46.39 8.75
C ALA A 472 4.31 -45.55 8.24
N GLY A 473 3.44 -46.13 7.39
CA GLY A 473 2.24 -45.45 6.87
C GLY A 473 2.20 -45.14 5.36
N ALA A 474 2.91 -45.91 4.53
CA ALA A 474 2.91 -45.84 3.05
C ALA A 474 3.62 -44.61 2.40
N ASN A 475 4.01 -43.59 3.16
CA ASN A 475 4.85 -42.49 2.66
C ASN A 475 6.35 -42.78 2.94
N ASN A 476 7.20 -42.51 1.96
CA ASN A 476 8.65 -42.59 2.12
C ASN A 476 9.18 -41.25 2.66
N VAL A 477 10.20 -41.27 3.52
CA VAL A 477 10.76 -40.08 4.18
C VAL A 477 12.26 -39.95 3.89
N SER A 478 12.76 -38.73 3.73
CA SER A 478 14.17 -38.45 3.46
C SER A 478 15.05 -38.55 4.71
N ASN A 479 16.36 -38.60 4.49
CA ASN A 479 17.30 -38.19 5.54
C ASN A 479 17.14 -36.68 5.84
N PRO A 480 17.49 -36.24 7.05
CA PRO A 480 17.39 -34.83 7.42
C PRO A 480 18.37 -33.95 6.63
N LEU A 481 17.89 -32.78 6.23
CA LEU A 481 18.62 -31.64 5.69
C LEU A 481 18.77 -30.60 6.79
N PHE A 482 19.95 -29.97 6.88
CA PHE A 482 20.25 -28.90 7.81
C PHE A 482 20.60 -27.64 7.03
N LEU A 483 19.84 -26.57 7.24
CA LEU A 483 20.02 -25.30 6.54
C LEU A 483 20.93 -24.40 7.39
N ARG A 484 21.90 -23.73 6.76
CA ARG A 484 22.91 -22.89 7.45
C ARG A 484 22.87 -21.42 7.05
N SER A 485 22.08 -21.11 6.04
CA SER A 485 21.83 -19.77 5.52
C SER A 485 20.37 -19.68 5.11
N PRO A 486 19.80 -18.47 4.99
CA PRO A 486 18.49 -18.30 4.39
C PRO A 486 18.37 -19.06 3.07
N THR A 487 17.29 -19.80 2.89
CA THR A 487 17.16 -20.78 1.81
C THR A 487 15.75 -20.79 1.23
N ARG A 488 15.65 -20.58 -0.09
CA ARG A 488 14.43 -20.89 -0.86
C ARG A 488 14.50 -22.34 -1.32
N LEU A 489 13.94 -23.24 -0.52
CA LEU A 489 13.92 -24.67 -0.83
C LEU A 489 12.82 -24.95 -1.84
N LYS A 490 13.20 -25.49 -3.00
CA LYS A 490 12.27 -25.98 -4.03
C LYS A 490 12.47 -27.48 -4.20
N ALA A 491 11.38 -28.25 -4.23
CA ALA A 491 11.47 -29.70 -4.30
C ALA A 491 10.36 -30.33 -5.14
N ARG A 492 10.71 -31.38 -5.87
CA ARG A 492 9.78 -32.25 -6.61
C ARG A 492 10.08 -33.72 -6.32
N ALA A 493 9.04 -34.52 -6.24
CA ALA A 493 9.13 -35.97 -6.20
C ALA A 493 9.14 -36.52 -7.63
N TYR A 494 9.87 -37.62 -7.84
CA TYR A 494 10.01 -38.26 -9.15
C TYR A 494 9.83 -39.78 -9.03
N ASP A 495 8.93 -40.34 -9.83
CA ASP A 495 8.79 -41.79 -9.98
C ASP A 495 9.63 -42.26 -11.17
N THR A 496 10.77 -42.89 -10.89
CA THR A 496 11.70 -43.41 -11.91
C THR A 496 11.11 -44.56 -12.74
N ARG A 497 9.98 -45.14 -12.32
CA ARG A 497 9.33 -46.27 -12.97
C ARG A 497 8.32 -45.82 -14.02
N THR A 498 7.65 -44.68 -13.79
CA THR A 498 6.68 -44.08 -14.71
C THR A 498 7.24 -42.89 -15.48
N GLY A 499 8.32 -42.28 -14.97
CA GLY A 499 8.88 -41.03 -15.48
C GLY A 499 8.09 -39.79 -15.07
N GLU A 500 7.14 -39.92 -14.14
CA GLU A 500 6.24 -38.83 -13.73
C GLU A 500 6.86 -37.98 -12.61
N TRP A 501 6.63 -36.67 -12.70
CA TRP A 501 7.02 -35.68 -11.70
C TRP A 501 5.81 -35.26 -10.87
N SER A 502 6.02 -34.96 -9.59
CA SER A 502 5.04 -34.22 -8.80
C SER A 502 5.00 -32.74 -9.18
N ALA A 503 3.94 -32.06 -8.74
CA ALA A 503 3.95 -30.60 -8.63
C ALA A 503 5.12 -30.13 -7.73
N LEU A 504 5.50 -28.86 -7.92
CA LEU A 504 6.51 -28.17 -7.12
C LEU A 504 5.95 -27.84 -5.74
N ASN A 505 6.68 -28.23 -4.69
CA ASN A 505 6.54 -27.57 -3.39
C ASN A 505 7.74 -26.66 -3.15
N GLU A 506 7.48 -25.48 -2.61
CA GLU A 506 8.50 -24.51 -2.25
C GLU A 506 8.21 -23.88 -0.89
N ALA A 507 9.27 -23.54 -0.16
CA ALA A 507 9.18 -22.77 1.06
C ALA A 507 10.45 -21.95 1.27
N LEU A 508 10.31 -20.79 1.91
CA LEU A 508 11.42 -19.98 2.36
C LEU A 508 11.73 -20.30 3.83
N TYR A 509 13.01 -20.49 4.12
CA TYR A 509 13.52 -20.65 5.49
C TYR A 509 14.47 -19.51 5.84
N THR A 510 14.26 -18.93 7.01
CA THR A 510 15.21 -18.05 7.69
C THR A 510 15.97 -18.83 8.77
N ILE A 511 17.11 -18.31 9.23
CA ILE A 511 17.99 -19.01 10.18
C ILE A 511 18.08 -18.21 11.47
N ASP A 512 17.81 -18.88 12.58
CA ASP A 512 17.95 -18.32 13.94
C ASP A 512 17.32 -16.93 14.11
N SER A 513 16.12 -16.77 13.55
CA SER A 513 15.35 -15.53 13.59
C SER A 513 14.02 -15.71 14.31
N GLU A 514 13.44 -14.60 14.75
CA GLU A 514 12.09 -14.54 15.28
C GLU A 514 11.22 -13.55 14.49
N PRO A 515 9.89 -13.72 14.45
CA PRO A 515 9.02 -12.76 13.79
C PRO A 515 9.09 -11.38 14.44
N ALA A 516 9.01 -10.34 13.62
CA ALA A 516 8.85 -8.98 14.11
C ALA A 516 7.57 -8.83 14.93
N ASN A 517 7.67 -8.14 16.05
CA ASN A 517 6.57 -7.86 16.95
C ASN A 517 6.83 -6.56 17.75
N SER A 518 5.83 -6.12 18.50
CA SER A 518 5.85 -4.86 19.25
C SER A 518 6.90 -4.79 20.38
N ARG A 519 7.74 -5.81 20.55
CA ARG A 519 8.78 -5.86 21.59
C ARG A 519 10.20 -5.86 21.03
N ASN A 520 10.37 -6.00 19.72
CA ASN A 520 11.68 -6.15 19.11
C ASN A 520 11.91 -5.27 17.88
N LEU A 521 10.86 -4.65 17.34
CA LEU A 521 10.95 -3.67 16.26
C LEU A 521 10.35 -2.34 16.71
N VAL A 522 10.98 -1.22 16.35
CA VAL A 522 10.46 0.16 16.54
C VAL A 522 10.67 1.00 15.28
N ILE A 523 9.85 2.05 15.12
CA ILE A 523 10.21 3.19 14.26
C ILE A 523 11.09 4.10 15.12
N ALA A 524 12.35 4.22 14.74
CA ALA A 524 13.35 5.02 15.47
C ALA A 524 13.36 6.48 15.02
N GLU A 525 13.06 6.72 13.74
CA GLU A 525 13.07 8.06 13.16
C GLU A 525 12.03 8.16 12.03
N LEU A 526 11.37 9.31 11.92
CA LEU A 526 10.33 9.61 10.92
C LEU A 526 10.52 11.04 10.41
N ASN A 527 10.79 11.20 9.12
CA ASN A 527 10.83 12.52 8.48
C ASN A 527 9.57 12.71 7.64
N TYR A 528 8.47 13.13 8.29
CA TYR A 528 7.14 13.23 7.68
C TYR A 528 6.89 14.54 6.93
N HIS A 529 7.68 15.58 7.20
CA HIS A 529 7.56 16.88 6.57
C HIS A 529 8.96 17.45 6.31
N PRO A 530 9.70 16.92 5.31
CA PRO A 530 11.06 17.35 5.02
C PRO A 530 11.11 18.81 4.53
N ASP A 531 12.27 19.46 4.71
CA ASP A 531 12.54 20.76 4.10
C ASP A 531 12.52 20.71 2.57
N GLU A 532 12.16 21.85 1.98
CA GLU A 532 12.33 22.11 0.55
C GLU A 532 13.78 21.85 0.09
N PRO A 533 13.98 21.41 -1.16
CA PRO A 533 15.32 21.20 -1.69
C PRO A 533 16.16 22.47 -1.63
N SER A 534 17.32 22.38 -0.97
CA SER A 534 18.15 23.55 -0.65
C SER A 534 19.34 23.76 -1.60
N SER A 535 19.66 22.78 -2.44
CA SER A 535 20.77 22.82 -3.41
C SER A 535 20.27 22.68 -4.85
N ALA A 536 21.06 23.18 -5.80
CA ALA A 536 20.73 23.05 -7.22
C ALA A 536 20.74 21.57 -7.67
N GLU A 537 21.58 20.75 -7.03
CA GLU A 537 21.67 19.31 -7.22
C GLU A 537 20.38 18.61 -6.78
N GLU A 538 19.83 18.98 -5.61
CA GLU A 538 18.54 18.48 -5.13
C GLU A 538 17.39 18.91 -6.05
N SER A 539 17.27 20.21 -6.36
CA SER A 539 16.20 20.75 -7.21
C SER A 539 16.21 20.21 -8.65
N ALA A 540 17.36 19.70 -9.12
CA ALA A 540 17.48 19.02 -10.41
C ALA A 540 16.89 17.61 -10.41
N ILE A 541 16.78 16.97 -9.24
CA ILE A 541 16.19 15.63 -9.06
C ILE A 541 14.69 15.74 -8.75
N SER A 542 14.32 16.53 -7.73
CA SER A 542 12.92 16.79 -7.40
C SER A 542 12.75 18.18 -6.78
N ASN A 543 11.60 18.80 -7.06
CA ASN A 543 11.15 20.04 -6.40
C ASN A 543 9.98 19.77 -5.44
N ASP A 544 9.64 18.50 -5.23
CA ASP A 544 8.65 18.08 -4.25
C ASP A 544 9.38 17.64 -2.98
N ARG A 545 9.22 18.40 -1.89
CA ARG A 545 9.85 18.07 -0.61
C ARG A 545 9.43 16.71 -0.06
N ASP A 546 8.22 16.24 -0.39
CA ASP A 546 7.69 14.97 0.09
C ASP A 546 8.52 13.80 -0.50
N ASP A 547 9.21 13.97 -1.63
CA ASP A 547 10.11 12.94 -2.19
C ASP A 547 11.32 12.62 -1.29
N TYR A 548 11.62 13.47 -0.31
CA TYR A 548 12.73 13.30 0.64
C TYR A 548 12.30 12.65 1.97
N GLU A 549 11.03 12.25 2.10
CA GLU A 549 10.52 11.55 3.29
C GLU A 549 11.21 10.19 3.49
N PHE A 550 11.34 9.81 4.76
CA PHE A 550 11.79 8.46 5.14
C PHE A 550 11.19 7.99 6.47
N ILE A 551 11.15 6.66 6.62
CA ILE A 551 10.82 5.96 7.86
C ILE A 551 11.97 5.05 8.22
N GLU A 552 12.51 5.17 9.43
CA GLU A 552 13.57 4.30 9.93
C GLU A 552 13.05 3.28 10.93
N LEU A 553 13.35 2.00 10.68
CA LEU A 553 13.09 0.89 11.58
C LEU A 553 14.36 0.41 12.26
N LEU A 554 14.26 0.04 13.53
CA LEU A 554 15.36 -0.47 14.34
C LEU A 554 14.97 -1.79 15.01
N ASN A 555 15.86 -2.79 14.92
CA ASN A 555 15.77 -3.99 15.73
C ASN A 555 16.33 -3.73 17.13
N THR A 556 15.44 -3.65 18.12
CA THR A 556 15.79 -3.43 19.53
C THR A 556 15.91 -4.74 20.32
N GLY A 557 15.62 -5.87 19.65
CA GLY A 557 15.77 -7.21 20.19
C GLY A 557 17.22 -7.70 20.18
N SER A 558 17.46 -8.80 20.89
CA SER A 558 18.77 -9.46 20.95
C SER A 558 18.95 -10.58 19.90
N ARG A 559 18.02 -10.71 18.96
CA ARG A 559 18.01 -11.76 17.93
C ARG A 559 17.68 -11.18 16.56
N ASN A 560 18.04 -11.92 15.52
CA ASN A 560 17.64 -11.59 14.15
C ASN A 560 16.11 -11.57 14.05
N ILE A 561 15.56 -10.54 13.44
CA ILE A 561 14.13 -10.41 13.20
C ILE A 561 13.83 -10.69 11.73
N ASP A 562 12.85 -11.55 11.49
CA ASP A 562 12.28 -11.79 10.16
C ASP A 562 11.11 -10.84 9.91
N LEU A 563 11.25 -9.99 8.89
CA LEU A 563 10.24 -9.02 8.46
C LEU A 563 9.30 -9.60 7.38
N THR A 564 9.42 -10.89 7.04
CA THR A 564 8.53 -11.53 6.06
C THR A 564 7.06 -11.38 6.46
N GLY A 565 6.25 -10.80 5.57
CA GLY A 565 4.83 -10.55 5.82
C GLY A 565 4.51 -9.34 6.69
N VAL A 566 5.54 -8.60 7.15
CA VAL A 566 5.38 -7.27 7.74
C VAL A 566 5.01 -6.27 6.65
N ARG A 567 4.11 -5.34 6.96
CA ARG A 567 3.65 -4.29 6.05
C ARG A 567 3.05 -3.12 6.78
N PHE A 568 3.02 -1.97 6.13
CA PHE A 568 2.21 -0.84 6.56
C PHE A 568 0.76 -1.08 6.13
N ASP A 569 -0.15 -0.93 7.09
CA ASP A 569 -1.59 -0.99 6.89
C ASP A 569 -2.25 0.40 6.96
N SER A 570 -1.46 1.44 7.29
CA SER A 570 -1.81 2.87 7.34
C SER A 570 -0.53 3.70 7.17
N ALA A 571 -0.65 4.97 6.82
CA ALA A 571 0.40 5.93 6.48
C ALA A 571 1.04 5.76 5.09
N VAL A 572 1.65 4.61 4.80
CA VAL A 572 2.30 4.37 3.50
C VAL A 572 1.93 3.01 2.91
N ASN A 573 2.12 2.86 1.60
CA ASN A 573 1.88 1.62 0.88
C ASN A 573 3.19 0.84 0.73
N PHE A 574 3.46 -0.06 1.68
CA PHE A 574 4.67 -0.89 1.66
C PHE A 574 4.48 -2.25 2.33
N ALA A 575 5.02 -3.31 1.72
CA ALA A 575 5.16 -4.63 2.31
C ALA A 575 6.60 -5.11 2.12
N PHE A 576 7.18 -5.66 3.20
CA PHE A 576 8.54 -6.18 3.15
C PHE A 576 8.63 -7.37 2.20
N PRO A 577 9.66 -7.41 1.34
CA PRO A 577 9.99 -8.63 0.61
C PRO A 577 10.19 -9.80 1.56
N ASP A 578 9.84 -11.00 1.09
CA ASP A 578 10.17 -12.21 1.83
C ASP A 578 11.69 -12.27 2.07
N ASN A 579 12.10 -12.78 3.24
CA ASN A 579 13.50 -12.91 3.65
C ASN A 579 14.22 -11.60 4.00
N THR A 580 13.50 -10.49 4.21
CA THR A 580 14.13 -9.33 4.84
C THR A 580 14.39 -9.66 6.31
N VAL A 581 15.67 -9.77 6.68
CA VAL A 581 16.11 -10.05 8.05
C VAL A 581 16.90 -8.86 8.58
N LEU A 582 16.60 -8.45 9.81
CA LEU A 582 17.27 -7.36 10.50
C LEU A 582 18.02 -7.91 11.71
N GLU A 583 19.34 -7.74 11.77
CA GLU A 583 20.17 -8.21 12.89
C GLU A 583 19.99 -7.32 14.15
N PRO A 584 20.39 -7.77 15.35
CA PRO A 584 20.28 -6.97 16.57
C PRO A 584 20.98 -5.62 16.45
N GLY A 585 20.27 -4.52 16.75
CA GLY A 585 20.80 -3.15 16.68
C GLY A 585 20.89 -2.57 15.26
N GLU A 586 20.63 -3.36 14.22
CA GLU A 586 20.66 -2.88 12.84
C GLU A 586 19.42 -2.05 12.48
N ARG A 587 19.63 -1.12 11.55
CA ARG A 587 18.62 -0.19 11.03
C ARG A 587 18.22 -0.53 9.60
N LEU A 588 17.02 -0.11 9.23
CA LEU A 588 16.47 -0.24 7.88
C LEU A 588 15.69 1.02 7.54
N LEU A 589 15.90 1.56 6.34
CA LEU A 589 15.18 2.75 5.86
C LEU A 589 14.13 2.40 4.80
N LEU A 590 12.95 2.99 4.94
CA LEU A 590 11.94 3.06 3.89
C LEU A 590 11.92 4.47 3.35
N LEU A 591 12.13 4.61 2.05
CA LEU A 591 12.32 5.88 1.36
C LEU A 591 11.12 6.18 0.49
N ARG A 592 10.68 7.43 0.42
CA ARG A 592 9.66 7.83 -0.54
C ARG A 592 10.16 7.77 -1.98
N GLN A 593 11.37 8.27 -2.20
CA GLN A 593 12.04 8.28 -3.50
C GLN A 593 13.56 8.22 -3.30
N ARG A 594 14.19 7.09 -3.69
CA ARG A 594 15.59 6.78 -3.41
C ARG A 594 16.57 7.79 -3.99
N ILE A 595 16.40 8.19 -5.24
CA ILE A 595 17.29 9.12 -5.95
C ILE A 595 17.22 10.51 -5.30
N ALA A 596 16.03 10.98 -4.87
CA ALA A 596 15.90 12.24 -4.13
C ALA A 596 16.57 12.14 -2.76
N PHE A 597 16.28 11.08 -2.01
CA PHE A 597 16.92 10.80 -0.72
C PHE A 597 18.46 10.78 -0.84
N GLU A 598 19.01 10.02 -1.79
CA GLU A 598 20.47 9.91 -1.99
C GLU A 598 21.10 11.23 -2.45
N ALA A 599 20.35 12.13 -3.10
CA ALA A 599 20.84 13.47 -3.44
C ALA A 599 21.04 14.36 -2.20
N ARG A 600 20.23 14.16 -1.15
CA ARG A 600 20.30 14.91 0.11
C ARG A 600 21.24 14.28 1.14
N TYR A 601 21.13 12.97 1.35
CA TYR A 601 21.83 12.24 2.42
C TYR A 601 23.05 11.45 1.94
N GLY A 602 23.23 11.31 0.62
CA GLY A 602 24.21 10.39 0.05
C GLY A 602 23.75 8.92 0.10
N SER A 603 24.58 8.04 -0.43
CA SER A 603 24.32 6.59 -0.43
C SER A 603 24.75 5.96 0.90
N LEU A 604 23.90 5.10 1.47
CA LEU A 604 24.13 4.36 2.71
C LEU A 604 24.29 2.84 2.42
N PRO A 605 25.44 2.40 1.88
CA PRO A 605 25.59 1.03 1.33
C PRO A 605 25.51 -0.09 2.37
N ASN A 606 25.66 0.23 3.65
CA ASN A 606 25.61 -0.76 4.75
C ASN A 606 24.21 -0.89 5.35
N ILE A 607 23.24 -0.09 4.91
CA ILE A 607 21.89 -0.06 5.48
C ILE A 607 20.92 -0.60 4.44
N GLN A 608 20.07 -1.54 4.87
CA GLN A 608 19.01 -2.05 4.00
C GLN A 608 18.00 -0.93 3.73
N THR A 609 17.70 -0.70 2.46
CA THR A 609 16.79 0.37 2.05
C THR A 609 15.76 -0.13 1.05
N PHE A 610 14.50 0.26 1.21
CA PHE A 610 13.40 -0.04 0.29
C PHE A 610 12.62 1.24 -0.04
N GLU A 611 11.84 1.22 -1.13
CA GLU A 611 10.98 2.34 -1.51
C GLU A 611 9.51 2.02 -1.24
N TYR A 612 8.77 2.99 -0.69
CA TYR A 612 7.32 2.91 -0.52
C TYR A 612 6.58 3.83 -1.50
N THR A 613 5.26 3.63 -1.59
CA THR A 613 4.36 4.53 -2.33
C THR A 613 3.33 5.15 -1.37
N GLY A 614 2.58 6.17 -1.79
CA GLY A 614 1.89 7.07 -0.86
C GLY A 614 2.85 8.10 -0.26
N ARG A 615 2.41 8.88 0.73
CA ARG A 615 3.23 9.88 1.43
C ARG A 615 2.78 10.00 2.87
N LEU A 616 3.64 10.55 3.72
CA LEU A 616 3.28 10.88 5.08
C LEU A 616 2.45 12.19 5.08
N SER A 617 1.52 12.31 6.03
CA SER A 617 0.73 13.53 6.21
C SER A 617 1.52 14.57 7.00
N ASN A 618 1.72 15.75 6.40
CA ASN A 618 2.29 16.91 7.08
C ASN A 618 1.46 17.37 8.30
N ASP A 619 0.16 17.07 8.36
CA ASP A 619 -0.72 17.45 9.49
C ASP A 619 -0.85 16.33 10.56
N GLY A 620 -0.08 15.25 10.41
CA GLY A 620 -0.18 14.07 11.24
C GLY A 620 -1.18 13.02 10.75
N GLU A 621 -0.89 11.76 11.06
CA GLU A 621 -1.77 10.64 10.74
C GLU A 621 -1.49 9.41 11.62
N ARG A 622 -2.30 8.37 11.44
CA ARG A 622 -2.09 7.08 12.08
C ARG A 622 -1.07 6.24 11.30
N ILE A 623 -0.01 5.80 11.98
CA ILE A 623 0.91 4.76 11.53
C ILE A 623 0.46 3.42 12.09
N LEU A 624 0.27 2.44 11.20
CA LEU A 624 -0.05 1.06 11.56
C LEU A 624 0.88 0.11 10.82
N LEU A 625 1.91 -0.39 11.52
CA LEU A 625 2.76 -1.46 11.04
C LEU A 625 2.24 -2.80 11.57
N SER A 626 1.96 -3.76 10.70
CA SER A 626 1.48 -5.08 11.09
C SER A 626 2.35 -6.20 10.55
N GLY A 627 2.47 -7.26 11.34
CA GLY A 627 3.08 -8.51 10.92
C GLY A 627 2.13 -9.42 10.11
N PRO A 628 2.54 -10.69 9.94
CA PRO A 628 1.70 -11.72 9.34
C PRO A 628 0.31 -11.79 9.98
N ALA A 629 -0.70 -12.09 9.16
CA ALA A 629 -2.11 -12.17 9.59
C ALA A 629 -2.71 -10.88 10.20
N SER A 630 -2.15 -9.70 9.91
CA SER A 630 -2.65 -8.39 10.40
C SER A 630 -2.51 -8.18 11.91
N GLN A 631 -1.56 -8.85 12.56
CA GLN A 631 -1.24 -8.55 13.95
C GLN A 631 -0.48 -7.22 14.03
N PRO A 632 -0.96 -6.22 14.79
CA PRO A 632 -0.27 -4.94 14.92
C PRO A 632 1.08 -5.13 15.64
N ILE A 633 2.14 -4.55 15.06
CA ILE A 633 3.48 -4.40 15.64
C ILE A 633 3.57 -3.01 16.26
N MET A 634 3.16 -1.98 15.52
CA MET A 634 3.06 -0.59 15.99
C MET A 634 1.76 0.02 15.51
N ASP A 635 1.12 0.81 16.38
CA ASP A 635 -0.14 1.49 16.12
C ASP A 635 -0.18 2.79 16.93
N PHE A 636 0.13 3.91 16.30
CA PHE A 636 0.11 5.23 16.93
C PHE A 636 -0.22 6.32 15.92
N THR A 637 -0.55 7.51 16.42
CA THR A 637 -0.81 8.69 15.60
C THR A 637 0.17 9.78 15.97
N TYR A 638 0.98 10.23 15.02
CA TYR A 638 1.81 11.42 15.19
C TYR A 638 1.02 12.68 14.80
N ASN A 639 1.50 13.84 15.20
CA ASN A 639 0.89 15.12 14.88
C ASN A 639 1.96 16.21 14.78
N ASP A 640 1.61 17.31 14.12
CA ASP A 640 2.40 18.53 13.96
C ASP A 640 2.22 19.52 15.12
N GLN A 641 1.21 19.31 15.96
CA GLN A 641 0.89 20.19 17.10
C GLN A 641 1.31 19.60 18.45
N PRO A 642 1.54 20.46 19.47
CA PRO A 642 1.77 20.02 20.84
C PRO A 642 0.69 19.03 21.33
N PRO A 643 1.07 17.95 22.03
CA PRO A 643 2.37 17.74 22.68
C PRO A 643 3.46 17.12 21.79
N TRP A 644 3.23 16.93 20.48
CA TRP A 644 4.29 16.47 19.58
C TRP A 644 5.32 17.58 19.27
N PRO A 645 6.57 17.23 18.91
CA PRO A 645 7.59 18.22 18.57
C PRO A 645 7.28 19.01 17.29
N ALA A 646 6.80 20.25 17.43
CA ALA A 646 6.43 21.10 16.30
C ALA A 646 7.59 21.42 15.34
N ALA A 647 8.85 21.39 15.80
CA ALA A 647 10.01 21.62 14.92
C ALA A 647 10.22 20.51 13.87
N ALA A 648 9.52 19.38 13.99
CA ALA A 648 9.50 18.34 12.97
C ALA A 648 8.49 18.60 11.83
N ASP A 649 7.74 19.71 11.90
CA ASP A 649 6.74 20.11 10.93
C ASP A 649 7.30 21.07 9.87
N GLY A 650 8.21 20.58 9.02
CA GLY A 650 8.67 21.36 7.85
C GLY A 650 9.69 22.46 8.15
N GLU A 651 10.28 22.47 9.35
CA GLU A 651 11.47 23.26 9.71
C GLU A 651 12.75 22.39 9.68
N GLY A 652 12.72 21.32 8.89
CA GLY A 652 13.86 20.46 8.58
C GLY A 652 14.10 19.32 9.53
N SER A 653 13.61 19.34 10.77
CA SER A 653 13.90 18.25 11.71
C SER A 653 13.02 17.02 11.44
N SER A 654 13.55 15.82 11.64
CA SER A 654 12.75 14.59 11.73
C SER A 654 12.23 14.36 13.15
N LEU A 655 11.22 13.51 13.33
CA LEU A 655 10.83 12.98 14.64
C LEU A 655 11.72 11.80 15.02
N VAL A 656 12.40 11.89 16.16
CA VAL A 656 13.32 10.88 16.70
C VAL A 656 12.76 10.30 18.00
N LEU A 657 12.73 8.98 18.09
CA LEU A 657 12.31 8.24 19.29
C LEU A 657 13.42 8.30 20.35
N LEU A 658 13.09 8.73 21.58
CA LEU A 658 14.05 8.93 22.67
C LEU A 658 14.54 7.62 23.29
N ASN A 659 13.63 6.67 23.52
CA ASN A 659 13.93 5.42 24.22
C ASN A 659 13.57 4.21 23.34
N PRO A 660 14.34 3.93 22.28
CA PRO A 660 14.04 2.81 21.36
C PRO A 660 14.03 1.45 22.06
N ASP A 661 14.84 1.26 23.11
CA ASP A 661 14.88 0.01 23.89
C ASP A 661 13.60 -0.28 24.70
N SER A 662 12.66 0.69 24.74
CA SER A 662 11.33 0.54 25.35
C SER A 662 10.21 0.62 24.30
N PRO A 663 10.08 -0.39 23.42
CA PRO A 663 9.25 -0.39 22.20
C PRO A 663 7.72 -0.28 22.40
N GLY A 664 7.24 -0.16 23.64
CA GLY A 664 5.81 -0.10 23.97
C GLY A 664 5.21 1.32 24.04
N GLU A 665 6.01 2.36 23.84
CA GLU A 665 5.63 3.76 24.16
C GLU A 665 5.63 4.69 22.94
N SER A 666 5.65 4.17 21.71
CA SER A 666 5.67 5.01 20.49
C SER A 666 4.45 5.93 20.33
N GLY A 667 3.34 5.64 21.02
CA GLY A 667 2.16 6.51 21.04
C GLY A 667 2.20 7.62 22.09
N ASP A 668 3.23 7.69 22.93
CA ASP A 668 3.42 8.78 23.88
C ASP A 668 4.28 9.89 23.24
N PRO A 669 3.71 11.09 22.98
CA PRO A 669 4.45 12.19 22.36
C PRO A 669 5.69 12.63 23.17
N SER A 670 5.70 12.38 24.49
CA SER A 670 6.86 12.70 25.34
C SER A 670 8.07 11.80 25.11
N ASN A 671 7.89 10.69 24.39
CA ASN A 671 8.97 9.80 23.97
C ASN A 671 9.58 10.20 22.61
N TRP A 672 9.14 11.31 22.03
CA TRP A 672 9.64 11.84 20.76
C TRP A 672 10.28 13.21 20.95
N ARG A 673 11.29 13.50 20.14
CA ARG A 673 11.84 14.86 19.98
C ARG A 673 12.03 15.17 18.49
N ALA A 674 12.14 16.45 18.17
CA ALA A 674 12.72 16.85 16.90
C ALA A 674 14.21 16.47 16.88
N SER A 675 14.70 16.00 15.73
CA SER A 675 16.14 15.81 15.49
C SER A 675 16.88 17.12 15.73
N ARG A 676 18.11 17.01 16.25
CA ARG A 676 19.01 18.16 16.43
C ARG A 676 19.68 18.57 15.12
N ILE A 677 19.67 17.68 14.14
CA ILE A 677 20.24 17.86 12.81
C ILE A 677 19.07 18.01 11.84
N PRO A 678 18.94 19.15 11.14
CA PRO A 678 17.98 19.27 10.05
C PRO A 678 18.28 18.26 8.95
N GLY A 679 17.22 17.66 8.43
CA GLY A 679 17.20 16.45 7.63
C GLY A 679 17.14 15.16 8.46
N GLY A 680 17.39 15.20 9.76
CA GLY A 680 17.51 13.99 10.57
C GLY A 680 18.90 13.34 10.50
N THR A 681 19.01 12.13 11.05
CA THR A 681 20.23 11.30 11.04
C THR A 681 19.92 9.90 10.50
N PRO A 682 19.38 9.77 9.28
CA PRO A 682 18.96 8.48 8.77
C PRO A 682 20.15 7.52 8.69
N GLY A 683 19.97 6.36 9.32
CA GLY A 683 20.95 5.30 9.38
C GLY A 683 21.90 5.34 10.58
N GLU A 684 21.81 6.37 11.41
CA GLU A 684 22.68 6.55 12.57
C GLU A 684 21.86 6.57 13.88
N GLU A 685 22.55 6.38 15.01
CA GLU A 685 21.89 6.61 16.30
C GLU A 685 21.70 8.11 16.50
N GLY A 686 20.43 8.54 16.64
CA GLY A 686 20.11 9.95 16.81
C GLY A 686 20.91 10.57 17.94
N SER A 687 21.66 11.65 17.64
CA SER A 687 22.62 12.26 18.56
C SER A 687 22.02 12.47 19.95
N SER A 688 22.63 11.84 20.97
CA SER A 688 22.26 12.03 22.38
C SER A 688 22.47 13.48 22.84
N GLY A 689 23.22 14.27 22.07
CA GLY A 689 23.68 15.59 22.41
C GLY A 689 24.78 15.56 23.47
N LEU A 690 25.52 16.65 23.59
CA LEU A 690 26.54 16.88 24.59
C LEU A 690 25.97 17.85 25.63
N ASP A 691 25.99 17.49 26.91
CA ASP A 691 25.82 18.48 27.97
C ASP A 691 27.10 19.32 28.14
N TYR A 692 26.96 20.48 28.77
CA TYR A 692 28.08 21.39 29.01
C TYR A 692 29.19 20.74 29.85
N ASP A 693 28.83 19.89 30.83
CA ASP A 693 29.81 19.27 31.73
C ASP A 693 30.70 18.25 30.99
N THR A 694 30.11 17.47 30.10
CA THR A 694 30.82 16.52 29.23
C THR A 694 31.68 17.27 28.21
N TRP A 695 31.13 18.32 27.58
CA TRP A 695 31.86 19.15 26.61
C TRP A 695 33.04 19.89 27.27
N SER A 696 32.84 20.49 28.43
CA SER A 696 33.91 21.22 29.15
C SER A 696 35.02 20.28 29.61
N THR A 697 34.67 19.08 30.07
CA THR A 697 35.65 18.04 30.40
C THR A 697 36.44 17.61 29.16
N ALA A 698 35.78 17.43 28.02
CA ALA A 698 36.44 17.02 26.77
C ALA A 698 37.41 18.09 26.24
N ASN A 699 37.08 19.38 26.44
CA ASN A 699 37.92 20.51 26.04
C ASN A 699 38.95 20.92 27.11
N ASN A 700 39.01 20.23 28.26
CA ASN A 700 39.94 20.51 29.36
C ASN A 700 39.86 21.95 29.90
N LEU A 701 38.65 22.50 30.05
CA LEU A 701 38.48 23.86 30.57
C LEU A 701 38.86 23.96 32.05
N GLU A 702 39.55 25.04 32.43
CA GLU A 702 39.87 25.35 33.83
C GLU A 702 38.79 26.24 34.47
N GLY A 703 38.18 27.14 33.68
CA GLY A 703 37.07 28.01 34.07
C GLY A 703 35.68 27.37 33.96
N GLY A 704 34.71 27.98 34.63
CA GLY A 704 33.30 27.62 34.58
C GLY A 704 32.54 28.21 33.38
N PRO A 705 31.21 28.02 33.30
CA PRO A 705 30.39 28.40 32.14
C PRO A 705 30.32 29.90 31.85
N GLN A 706 30.61 30.75 32.83
CA GLN A 706 30.61 32.21 32.66
C GLN A 706 32.03 32.79 32.51
N ASP A 707 33.05 31.95 32.63
CA ASP A 707 34.43 32.33 32.39
C ASP A 707 34.71 32.30 30.88
N ASP A 708 35.83 32.88 30.48
CA ASP A 708 36.27 33.10 29.10
C ASP A 708 37.75 32.68 29.08
N GLU A 709 38.02 31.48 28.56
CA GLU A 709 39.31 30.78 28.74
C GLU A 709 40.38 31.29 27.78
N ASP A 710 40.00 31.69 26.57
CA ASP A 710 40.89 32.23 25.53
C ASP A 710 40.91 33.77 25.48
N HIS A 711 40.08 34.41 26.31
CA HIS A 711 39.99 35.86 26.53
C HIS A 711 39.49 36.62 25.29
N ASP A 712 38.61 36.00 24.52
CA ASP A 712 38.04 36.57 23.29
C ASP A 712 36.71 37.32 23.51
N THR A 713 36.27 37.41 24.77
CA THR A 713 35.03 38.01 25.28
C THR A 713 33.77 37.16 25.15
N ILE A 714 33.88 35.92 24.69
CA ILE A 714 32.80 34.94 24.62
C ILE A 714 32.95 33.98 25.81
N SER A 715 31.89 33.84 26.61
CA SER A 715 31.94 32.89 27.73
C SER A 715 31.97 31.44 27.24
N ASN A 716 32.62 30.55 27.99
CA ASN A 716 32.69 29.11 27.72
C ASN A 716 31.33 28.46 27.42
N PHE A 717 30.25 28.88 28.10
CA PHE A 717 28.91 28.34 27.81
C PHE A 717 28.36 28.80 26.46
N MET A 718 28.69 30.02 26.05
CA MET A 718 28.29 30.58 24.76
C MET A 718 29.14 30.00 23.62
N GLU A 719 30.41 29.65 23.88
CA GLU A 719 31.26 28.84 23.00
C GLU A 719 30.66 27.44 22.77
N PHE A 720 30.28 26.75 23.85
CA PHE A 720 29.59 25.45 23.80
C PHE A 720 28.32 25.47 22.93
N LEU A 721 27.49 26.49 23.13
CA LEU A 721 26.23 26.63 22.39
C LEU A 721 26.44 27.02 20.92
N GLN A 722 27.57 27.62 20.57
CA GLN A 722 27.93 27.98 19.19
C GLN A 722 28.74 26.89 18.48
N GLY A 723 29.39 26.01 19.24
CA GLY A 723 30.30 25.00 18.72
C GLY A 723 31.63 25.59 18.26
N THR A 724 32.08 26.65 18.92
CA THR A 724 33.41 27.27 18.75
C THR A 724 34.43 26.65 19.72
N ASP A 725 35.73 26.85 19.47
CA ASP A 725 36.81 26.27 20.27
C ASP A 725 37.15 27.23 21.42
N PRO A 726 36.84 26.87 22.68
CA PRO A 726 37.02 27.75 23.84
C PRO A 726 38.49 28.01 24.19
N LEU A 727 39.45 27.38 23.51
CA LEU A 727 40.89 27.58 23.71
C LEU A 727 41.54 28.37 22.56
N GLU A 728 40.80 28.71 21.50
CA GLU A 728 41.31 29.43 20.33
C GLU A 728 40.62 30.79 20.16
N PHE A 729 41.34 31.84 20.58
CA PHE A 729 40.89 33.22 20.43
C PHE A 729 40.33 33.53 19.04
N THR A 730 39.04 33.89 18.97
CA THR A 730 38.40 34.30 17.72
C THR A 730 38.00 35.78 17.72
N ILE A 731 37.97 36.37 16.51
CA ILE A 731 37.44 37.71 16.27
C ILE A 731 36.21 37.68 15.35
N GLU A 732 35.75 36.48 14.99
CA GLU A 732 34.56 36.34 14.17
C GLU A 732 33.32 36.73 14.98
N PRO A 733 32.43 37.56 14.42
CA PRO A 733 31.26 38.00 15.15
C PRO A 733 30.27 36.84 15.37
N VAL A 734 30.08 36.48 16.63
CA VAL A 734 29.03 35.58 17.18
C VAL A 734 27.64 35.84 16.59
N LEU A 735 27.35 37.11 16.31
CA LEU A 735 26.08 37.60 15.79
C LEU A 735 26.34 38.56 14.63
N ILE A 736 25.93 38.18 13.42
CA ILE A 736 26.06 38.98 12.21
C ILE A 736 24.75 39.70 11.95
N LEU A 737 24.80 41.04 11.93
CA LEU A 737 23.64 41.89 11.69
C LEU A 737 23.82 42.64 10.37
N ARG A 738 22.86 42.53 9.47
CA ARG A 738 22.89 43.23 8.18
C ARG A 738 21.51 43.72 7.75
N VAL A 739 21.48 44.58 6.75
CA VAL A 739 20.25 45.03 6.10
C VAL A 739 20.30 44.57 4.65
N ASP A 740 19.43 43.63 4.31
CA ASP A 740 19.36 43.06 2.96
C ASP A 740 18.08 43.50 2.25
N ALA A 741 18.17 43.70 0.93
CA ALA A 741 17.00 43.86 0.09
C ALA A 741 16.45 42.47 -0.27
N LEU A 742 15.26 42.15 0.23
CA LEU A 742 14.60 40.84 0.04
C LEU A 742 13.29 41.04 -0.71
N ASP A 743 12.99 40.13 -1.64
CA ASP A 743 11.67 40.05 -2.29
C ASP A 743 10.72 39.24 -1.40
N VAL A 744 9.74 39.92 -0.80
CA VAL A 744 8.74 39.30 0.07
C VAL A 744 7.37 39.73 -0.43
N GLY A 745 6.58 38.78 -0.95
CA GLY A 745 5.23 39.05 -1.46
C GLY A 745 5.18 39.92 -2.71
N ASN A 746 6.10 39.70 -3.66
CA ASN A 746 6.26 40.49 -4.90
C ASN A 746 6.64 41.97 -4.66
N ALA A 747 7.39 42.23 -3.59
CA ALA A 747 7.88 43.56 -3.26
C ALA A 747 9.28 43.48 -2.63
N VAL A 748 10.25 44.09 -3.31
CA VAL A 748 11.62 44.21 -2.79
C VAL A 748 11.67 45.33 -1.75
N ARG A 749 11.97 44.98 -0.49
CA ARG A 749 12.15 45.93 0.61
C ARG A 749 13.41 45.61 1.41
N GLN A 750 13.87 46.57 2.20
CA GLN A 750 14.99 46.36 3.11
C GLN A 750 14.52 45.75 4.43
N TYR A 751 15.13 44.63 4.81
CA TYR A 751 14.85 43.94 6.07
C TYR A 751 16.10 43.83 6.90
N PHE A 752 15.91 43.86 8.22
CA PHE A 752 16.98 43.54 9.15
C PHE A 752 17.16 42.03 9.21
N VAL A 753 18.36 41.57 8.86
CA VAL A 753 18.74 40.15 8.77
C VAL A 753 19.78 39.86 9.82
N ILE A 754 19.56 38.75 10.52
CA ILE A 754 20.29 38.33 11.70
C ILE A 754 20.80 36.93 11.44
N SER A 755 22.12 36.74 11.43
CA SER A 755 22.73 35.41 11.33
C SER A 755 23.53 35.10 12.60
N PHE A 756 23.37 33.90 13.14
CA PHE A 756 24.14 33.42 14.29
C PHE A 756 24.41 31.93 14.23
N ARG A 757 25.59 31.54 14.73
CA ARG A 757 26.08 30.16 14.70
C ARG A 757 25.54 29.41 15.90
N GLN A 758 25.26 28.12 15.72
CA GLN A 758 24.80 27.25 16.80
C GLN A 758 25.38 25.85 16.65
N SER A 759 25.73 25.23 17.78
CA SER A 759 26.14 23.83 17.86
C SER A 759 24.94 22.94 17.59
N MET A 760 25.10 21.96 16.70
CA MET A 760 24.07 20.96 16.43
C MET A 760 24.08 19.80 17.43
N GLN A 761 25.06 19.78 18.34
CA GLN A 761 25.21 18.74 19.36
C GLN A 761 24.90 19.22 20.78
N ALA A 762 24.88 20.52 21.06
CA ALA A 762 24.64 21.02 22.41
C ALA A 762 23.24 20.63 22.94
N LEU A 763 23.17 20.20 24.21
CA LEU A 763 21.90 19.98 24.92
C LEU A 763 21.20 21.28 25.35
N GLY A 764 21.93 22.41 25.37
CA GLY A 764 21.36 23.74 25.59
C GLY A 764 20.89 24.41 24.30
N SER A 765 20.27 25.58 24.41
CA SER A 765 19.65 26.29 23.28
C SER A 765 20.08 27.75 23.18
N LEU A 766 20.10 28.30 21.95
CA LEU A 766 20.26 29.72 21.70
C LEU A 766 18.92 30.33 21.30
N SER A 767 18.54 31.41 21.99
CA SER A 767 17.34 32.18 21.69
C SER A 767 17.72 33.62 21.34
N LEU A 768 17.02 34.17 20.35
CA LEU A 768 17.19 35.56 19.94
C LEU A 768 16.28 36.45 20.80
N GLU A 769 16.85 37.47 21.42
CA GLU A 769 16.10 38.49 22.15
C GLU A 769 16.34 39.88 21.54
N ILE A 770 15.30 40.70 21.55
CA ILE A 770 15.34 42.08 21.06
C ILE A 770 14.91 43.08 22.14
N SER A 771 15.40 44.32 22.01
CA SER A 771 15.09 45.42 22.90
C SER A 771 15.06 46.76 22.15
N ASP A 772 14.21 47.69 22.60
CA ASP A 772 14.20 49.08 22.13
C ASP A 772 14.98 50.03 23.08
N ASP A 773 15.29 49.59 24.30
CA ASP A 773 15.82 50.44 25.38
C ASP A 773 17.03 49.85 26.13
N LEU A 774 17.52 48.67 25.72
CA LEU A 774 18.56 47.86 26.39
C LEU A 774 18.20 47.36 27.80
N ILE A 775 17.00 47.65 28.29
CA ILE A 775 16.54 47.29 29.63
C ILE A 775 15.54 46.14 29.53
N THR A 776 14.52 46.29 28.68
CA THR A 776 13.45 45.34 28.48
C THR A 776 13.79 44.47 27.27
N TRP A 777 14.00 43.18 27.50
CA TRP A 777 14.34 42.19 26.47
C TRP A 777 13.16 41.24 26.29
N ASN A 778 12.76 41.04 25.03
CA ASN A 778 11.67 40.13 24.66
C ASN A 778 12.18 39.08 23.68
N SER A 779 11.57 37.89 23.71
CA SER A 779 11.81 36.87 22.67
C SER A 779 11.49 37.44 21.29
N ALA A 780 12.37 37.17 20.33
CA ALA A 780 12.21 37.61 18.95
C ALA A 780 11.37 36.65 18.09
N GLN A 781 11.01 35.47 18.62
CA GLN A 781 10.41 34.36 17.86
C GLN A 781 9.21 34.78 17.01
N GLU A 782 8.29 35.57 17.56
CA GLU A 782 7.09 36.06 16.84
C GLU A 782 7.35 37.21 15.86
N LEU A 783 8.53 37.82 15.94
CA LEU A 783 8.91 39.03 15.19
C LEU A 783 9.90 38.74 14.07
N THR A 784 10.40 37.51 14.00
CA THR A 784 11.32 37.03 12.97
C THR A 784 10.71 35.92 12.13
N GLU A 785 11.27 35.72 10.93
CA GLU A 785 11.03 34.58 10.07
C GLU A 785 12.37 33.95 9.67
N LEU A 786 12.42 32.63 9.59
CA LEU A 786 13.58 31.89 9.11
C LEU A 786 13.81 32.17 7.62
N LEU A 787 15.05 32.51 7.27
CA LEU A 787 15.49 32.64 5.87
C LEU A 787 16.27 31.42 5.41
N SER A 788 17.20 30.95 6.22
CA SER A 788 18.00 29.76 5.91
C SER A 788 18.66 29.19 7.15
N GLN A 789 19.03 27.92 7.03
CA GLN A 789 19.77 27.17 8.02
C GLN A 789 20.80 26.31 7.28
N VAL A 790 22.08 26.65 7.40
CA VAL A 790 23.14 26.04 6.59
C VAL A 790 24.12 25.29 7.50
N ASN A 791 24.18 23.96 7.36
CA ASN A 791 25.17 23.13 8.03
C ASN A 791 26.58 23.50 7.52
N GLN A 792 27.51 23.74 8.44
CA GLN A 792 28.88 24.16 8.10
C GLN A 792 29.83 22.97 7.89
N GLY A 793 29.38 21.73 8.14
CA GLY A 793 30.18 20.51 7.98
C GLY A 793 31.15 20.23 9.13
N ASP A 794 31.12 21.05 10.18
CA ASP A 794 31.98 20.95 11.37
C ASP A 794 31.21 20.70 12.68
N GLY A 795 29.95 20.24 12.56
CA GLY A 795 29.07 20.02 13.72
C GLY A 795 28.29 21.26 14.16
N THR A 796 28.39 22.36 13.41
CA THR A 796 27.63 23.59 13.65
C THR A 796 26.74 23.98 12.47
N GLN A 797 25.77 24.83 12.75
CA GLN A 797 24.85 25.39 11.77
C GLN A 797 24.84 26.92 11.84
N MET A 798 24.71 27.54 10.66
CA MET A 798 24.46 28.97 10.53
C MET A 798 22.96 29.21 10.34
N THR A 799 22.31 29.79 11.34
CA THR A 799 20.89 30.19 11.28
C THR A 799 20.80 31.63 10.82
N THR A 800 19.98 31.90 9.79
CA THR A 800 19.71 33.24 9.28
C THR A 800 18.21 33.54 9.39
N LEU A 801 17.88 34.60 10.12
CA LEU A 801 16.53 35.11 10.33
C LEU A 801 16.38 36.49 9.69
N ARG A 802 15.17 36.84 9.26
CA ARG A 802 14.78 38.23 8.98
C ARG A 802 13.75 38.72 9.98
N MET A 803 13.72 40.01 10.24
CA MET A 803 12.55 40.64 10.88
C MET A 803 11.34 40.56 9.94
N LYS A 804 10.14 40.30 10.47
CA LYS A 804 8.89 40.27 9.70
C LYS A 804 8.58 41.61 9.04
N GLN A 805 8.92 42.71 9.72
CA GLN A 805 8.68 44.07 9.26
C GLN A 805 9.93 44.67 8.60
N PRO A 806 9.78 45.45 7.49
CA PRO A 806 10.90 46.10 6.83
C PRO A 806 11.48 47.24 7.67
N THR A 807 12.74 47.61 7.46
CA THR A 807 13.45 48.62 8.25
C THR A 807 12.76 49.98 8.26
N GLU A 808 12.07 50.33 7.17
CA GLU A 808 11.27 51.56 7.00
C GLU A 808 10.10 51.69 8.00
N SER A 809 9.65 50.58 8.59
CA SER A 809 8.53 50.55 9.52
C SER A 809 8.88 50.98 10.95
N ARG A 810 10.17 51.20 11.25
CA ARG A 810 10.66 51.47 12.60
C ARG A 810 11.27 52.88 12.70
N SER A 811 11.02 53.58 13.81
CA SER A 811 11.49 54.96 14.04
C SER A 811 12.47 55.10 15.21
N GLY A 812 13.20 54.03 15.57
CA GLY A 812 14.13 54.01 16.70
C GLY A 812 15.16 52.88 16.61
N PRO A 813 16.20 52.90 17.48
CA PRO A 813 17.22 51.85 17.51
C PRO A 813 16.61 50.51 17.95
N LEU A 814 17.10 49.43 17.34
CA LEU A 814 16.81 48.06 17.72
C LEU A 814 18.09 47.41 18.23
N PHE A 815 18.03 46.85 19.43
CA PHE A 815 19.10 46.08 20.03
C PHE A 815 18.76 44.59 19.95
N VAL A 816 19.78 43.78 19.70
CA VAL A 816 19.65 42.34 19.51
C VAL A 816 20.71 41.64 20.34
N ARG A 817 20.35 40.54 21.00
CA ARG A 817 21.30 39.66 21.68
C ARG A 817 20.89 38.20 21.50
N LEU A 818 21.87 37.32 21.65
CA LEU A 818 21.62 35.90 21.86
C LEU A 818 21.58 35.60 23.35
N ARG A 819 20.71 34.67 23.72
CA ARG A 819 20.60 34.16 25.08
C ARG A 819 20.67 32.65 25.05
N GLY A 820 21.72 32.13 25.69
CA GLY A 820 21.86 30.71 25.99
C GLY A 820 20.94 30.27 27.13
N GLN A 821 20.36 29.07 27.00
CA GLN A 821 19.57 28.40 28.05
C GLN A 821 19.97 26.93 28.19
#